data_AF-F1Z670-F1
#
_entry.id   AF-F1Z670-F1
#
_cell.length_a   1.000
_cell.length_b   1.000
_cell.length_c   1.000
_cell.angle_alpha   90.00
_cell.angle_beta   90.00
_cell.angle_gamma   90.00
#
_symmetry.space_group_name_H-M   'P 1'
#
loop_
_entity.id
_entity.type
_entity.pdbx_description
1 polymer ?
#
loop_
_entity_poly.entity_id
_entity_poly.type
_entity_poly.pdbx_seq_one_letter_code
_entity_poly.pdbx_strand_id
1 'polypeptide(L)'
;MTLFEGANGSGKTSILNAIIWCITGHLIRSQRTPESGMTEFPCEVTRADGNVTVHPMSSVTPMPNAGSELPEDGKPIPADTWVELIFADREGTELPPIRRHQTRNSRGKLQESEPNLDALGVDPIAWRIATTMPAMLPFLAVGSTSQLGTAVARLTGLADLVDLAKHAEKAAERITKRSTKEIEAEIDQIGDRYAQHVADLASVISENPDIGFAGDVPEINAEDAGQRLADIAIHFAQAKANGLATAQSVLGAGFDPQQKAARDDLERSIRPAIEQLAQVGNLPSIARLSRLSLEAAQVAAVDGWFEQVHAEAAKLAELAESPDRAKRAQLYALVSTWIHQHDHAADGRCPVCTADLRGACDPVTGLAVADHLVEAETSRELIAQTVAQWASRWHGQLLQQLPEAIIGEARADLPSLPAELLVTGMTAELYATEGFSGSLSALAEDSNMLVAEMAANLPPFEEPSTRSLPASVAGHAGTLLTLMKRVDRAIAFAKWRTAHTAELLGFILAIRKGDSCGQNAERAIGRRLKTLLKIVESVAPLNTAGTCIVRMEAARSERAKKFDRLVLCGRAAAGLQALMPLGTLAQAQVDSLRSILQTRCDHWRNHMYQNATTYAPDLTGTVMDAKGILGLQVGRDGVNAPAQHISNASALRGALLGFFLAFREHVLKQRGGLLTLVLDDPQELLDNDNRERLARGLSGLAANAQLLITTHDRKFARCLVAERRDRAEHLSVHPVNSVHPTVFVAPAQEEVDRKRVIFLESDDNHCAAQDYASDLRVFLEARLGDLFDSIAHPAYTTATKALTLIPLVDRLRGLVTGGSGELFRHPLVKQFVDDSAFAEGAEARRVLNESHHDKASITYMDVKRLDPIFARLRTNVEKVHQQFRLHRWREPLEETNIDTTNVVALRPFIAPTISVPICPDIAAFMGSSPSGGSQDVSEETLEGAWFEEKSLYFVRGDSLGFAIPSGSVAIVEAEPYPGRDHNLVIARNKGKTFARRLARSPGSIGISLSAQMPDPRNSRPTLTFDESKIRLYRIVGAVFTNMAPPAGGGEATPIDDVAELHTVQVAYRVKEDSAIPLALPGQIILGGAELTPGELDGWVGRLVAVTLEDGASIFKRVGSRLPGGLGHLRQFETIGGLGASMVVATEAVGSGDDVPLMISARRVIGVLYDSG
;
A
#
# COMPACT_ATOMS: atom_id res chain seq x y z
N MET A 1 -29.40 8.97 18.05
CA MET A 1 -28.03 8.45 18.30
C MET A 1 -28.16 7.00 18.66
N THR A 2 -27.34 6.12 18.10
CA THR A 2 -27.33 4.68 18.45
C THR A 2 -26.00 4.32 19.08
N LEU A 3 -26.06 3.74 20.28
CA LEU A 3 -24.91 3.36 21.10
C LEU A 3 -24.89 1.84 21.28
N PHE A 4 -23.76 1.23 20.96
CA PHE A 4 -23.49 -0.20 21.13
C PHE A 4 -22.51 -0.41 22.29
N GLU A 5 -23.01 -0.84 23.45
CA GLU A 5 -22.21 -1.18 24.64
C GLU A 5 -21.90 -2.68 24.67
N GLY A 6 -20.68 -3.07 25.02
CA GLY A 6 -20.34 -4.48 25.23
C GLY A 6 -18.89 -4.71 25.61
N ALA A 7 -18.58 -5.89 26.12
CA ALA A 7 -17.20 -6.23 26.50
C ALA A 7 -16.24 -6.25 25.29
N ASN A 8 -14.94 -6.15 25.54
CA ASN A 8 -13.94 -6.32 24.49
C ASN A 8 -14.07 -7.73 23.89
N GLY A 9 -14.07 -7.81 22.55
CA GLY A 9 -14.29 -9.07 21.83
C GLY A 9 -15.76 -9.46 21.61
N SER A 10 -16.76 -8.65 22.01
CA SER A 10 -18.17 -8.99 21.78
C SER A 10 -18.69 -8.76 20.35
N GLY A 11 -17.86 -8.23 19.44
CA GLY A 11 -18.25 -7.99 18.04
C GLY A 11 -18.73 -6.55 17.73
N LYS A 12 -18.65 -5.61 18.68
CA LYS A 12 -18.99 -4.18 18.50
C LYS A 12 -18.36 -3.57 17.24
N THR A 13 -17.03 -3.62 17.18
CA THR A 13 -16.25 -3.11 16.05
C THR A 13 -16.57 -3.86 14.76
N SER A 14 -17.00 -5.13 14.83
CA SER A 14 -17.45 -5.90 13.65
C SER A 14 -18.73 -5.33 13.05
N ILE A 15 -19.68 -4.86 13.88
CA ILE A 15 -20.90 -4.17 13.40
C ILE A 15 -20.53 -2.89 12.65
N LEU A 16 -19.66 -2.06 13.23
CA LEU A 16 -19.20 -0.84 12.55
C LEU A 16 -18.40 -1.17 11.28
N ASN A 17 -17.57 -2.20 11.32
CA ASN A 17 -16.82 -2.68 10.17
C ASN A 17 -17.70 -3.15 9.02
N ALA A 18 -18.86 -3.75 9.28
CA ALA A 18 -19.80 -4.12 8.23
C ALA A 18 -20.25 -2.86 7.45
N ILE A 19 -20.62 -1.80 8.17
CA ILE A 19 -21.03 -0.52 7.58
C ILE A 19 -19.87 0.13 6.82
N ILE A 20 -18.70 0.26 7.46
CA ILE A 20 -17.52 0.93 6.89
C ILE A 20 -17.01 0.17 5.67
N TRP A 21 -16.96 -1.16 5.72
CA TRP A 21 -16.53 -2.00 4.60
C TRP A 21 -17.48 -1.88 3.43
N CYS A 22 -18.80 -1.94 3.64
CA CYS A 22 -19.76 -1.76 2.56
C CYS A 22 -19.51 -0.45 1.80
N ILE A 23 -19.34 0.66 2.53
CA ILE A 23 -19.17 1.99 1.94
C ILE A 23 -17.77 2.17 1.32
N THR A 24 -16.71 1.77 2.02
CA THR A 24 -15.34 2.18 1.70
C THR A 24 -14.40 1.05 1.27
N GLY A 25 -14.81 -0.21 1.42
CA GLY A 25 -13.94 -1.38 1.22
C GLY A 25 -12.86 -1.54 2.30
N HIS A 26 -12.88 -0.75 3.37
CA HIS A 26 -11.88 -0.78 4.44
C HIS A 26 -12.48 -1.28 5.76
N LEU A 27 -11.60 -1.76 6.64
CA LEU A 27 -11.91 -2.23 7.97
C LEU A 27 -11.08 -1.45 9.00
N ILE A 28 -11.74 -0.99 10.06
CA ILE A 28 -11.11 -0.39 11.23
C ILE A 28 -10.56 -1.46 12.17
N ARG A 29 -9.41 -1.13 12.77
CA ARG A 29 -8.66 -1.97 13.71
C ARG A 29 -8.11 -1.07 14.82
N SER A 30 -8.05 -1.59 16.04
CA SER A 30 -7.63 -0.81 17.21
C SER A 30 -6.12 -0.49 17.23
N GLN A 31 -5.28 -1.30 16.59
CA GLN A 31 -3.81 -1.18 16.65
C GLN A 31 -3.16 -0.69 15.36
N ARG A 32 -3.92 -0.50 14.27
CA ARG A 32 -3.38 -0.09 12.97
C ARG A 32 -4.36 0.78 12.21
N THR A 33 -3.86 1.52 11.23
CA THR A 33 -4.70 2.29 10.31
C THR A 33 -5.69 1.38 9.58
N PRO A 34 -6.82 1.91 9.10
CA PRO A 34 -7.82 1.13 8.38
C PRO A 34 -7.20 0.30 7.26
N GLU A 35 -7.49 -1.00 7.24
CA GLU A 35 -6.93 -1.95 6.27
C GLU A 35 -7.93 -2.26 5.16
N SER A 36 -7.45 -2.72 4.01
CA SER A 36 -8.34 -3.15 2.93
C SER A 36 -9.03 -4.47 3.28
N GLY A 37 -10.33 -4.57 2.96
CA GLY A 37 -11.09 -5.81 3.03
C GLY A 37 -10.60 -6.90 2.07
N MET A 38 -9.75 -6.55 1.10
CA MET A 38 -9.12 -7.50 0.16
C MET A 38 -7.81 -8.09 0.70
N THR A 39 -7.41 -7.74 1.93
CA THR A 39 -6.20 -8.25 2.56
C THR A 39 -6.37 -9.71 2.95
N GLU A 40 -5.47 -10.56 2.49
CA GLU A 40 -5.42 -11.97 2.89
C GLU A 40 -4.33 -12.22 3.93
N PHE A 41 -4.60 -13.12 4.87
CA PHE A 41 -3.65 -13.57 5.87
C PHE A 41 -3.72 -15.11 6.04
N PRO A 42 -2.62 -15.76 6.47
CA PRO A 42 -2.64 -17.20 6.74
C PRO A 42 -3.47 -17.49 8.00
N CYS A 43 -4.46 -18.36 7.87
CA CYS A 43 -5.26 -18.90 8.96
C CYS A 43 -4.81 -20.34 9.25
N GLU A 44 -4.24 -20.56 10.43
CA GLU A 44 -3.80 -21.87 10.89
C GLU A 44 -4.93 -22.56 11.65
N VAL A 45 -5.24 -23.80 11.26
CA VAL A 45 -6.30 -24.61 11.88
C VAL A 45 -5.70 -25.92 12.36
N THR A 46 -5.74 -26.15 13.68
CA THR A 46 -5.40 -27.44 14.27
C THR A 46 -6.58 -28.40 14.09
N ARG A 47 -6.38 -29.45 13.30
CA ARG A 47 -7.35 -30.51 13.05
C ARG A 47 -7.42 -31.47 14.23
N ALA A 48 -8.48 -32.28 14.27
CA ALA A 48 -8.74 -33.20 15.38
C ALA A 48 -7.66 -34.29 15.55
N ASP A 49 -6.89 -34.58 14.49
CA ASP A 49 -5.73 -35.48 14.49
C ASP A 49 -4.44 -34.82 15.01
N GLY A 50 -4.49 -33.53 15.38
CA GLY A 50 -3.36 -32.74 15.83
C GLY A 50 -2.54 -32.09 14.71
N ASN A 51 -2.87 -32.35 13.44
CA ASN A 51 -2.19 -31.72 12.31
C ASN A 51 -2.65 -30.26 12.15
N VAL A 52 -1.71 -29.37 11.84
CA VAL A 52 -2.00 -27.95 11.58
C VAL A 52 -2.06 -27.74 10.07
N THR A 53 -3.21 -27.30 9.56
CA THR A 53 -3.39 -26.89 8.15
C THR A 53 -3.41 -25.37 8.05
N VAL A 54 -2.87 -24.81 6.97
CA VAL A 54 -2.76 -23.36 6.76
C VAL A 54 -3.56 -22.96 5.53
N HIS A 55 -4.50 -22.03 5.70
CA HIS A 55 -5.42 -21.59 4.66
C HIS A 55 -5.38 -20.07 4.48
N PRO A 56 -5.22 -19.54 3.26
CA PRO A 56 -5.42 -18.13 3.00
C PRO A 56 -6.86 -17.68 3.33
N MET A 57 -7.00 -16.64 4.13
CA MET A 57 -8.27 -16.11 4.62
C MET A 57 -8.34 -14.60 4.42
N SER A 58 -9.51 -14.10 4.00
CA SER A 58 -9.76 -12.66 3.88
C SER A 58 -10.02 -12.03 5.26
N SER A 59 -9.63 -10.77 5.43
CA SER A 59 -9.93 -9.93 6.60
C SER A 59 -11.42 -9.67 6.86
N VAL A 60 -12.29 -9.97 5.88
CA VAL A 60 -13.76 -9.83 5.94
C VAL A 60 -14.46 -11.15 6.23
N THR A 61 -13.87 -12.29 5.84
CA THR A 61 -14.48 -13.61 6.04
C THR A 61 -14.56 -13.94 7.54
N PRO A 62 -15.69 -14.46 8.05
CA PRO A 62 -15.76 -14.95 9.43
C PRO A 62 -14.78 -16.11 9.67
N MET A 63 -14.15 -16.14 10.84
CA MET A 63 -13.22 -17.21 11.21
C MET A 63 -13.96 -18.55 11.30
N PRO A 64 -13.49 -19.62 10.63
CA PRO A 64 -14.12 -20.92 10.72
C PRO A 64 -13.85 -21.60 12.07
N ASN A 65 -14.66 -22.61 12.39
CA ASN A 65 -14.39 -23.51 13.50
C ASN A 65 -13.47 -24.65 13.06
N ALA A 66 -12.65 -25.17 13.97
CA ALA A 66 -11.73 -26.29 13.67
C ALA A 66 -12.44 -27.58 13.23
N GLY A 67 -13.70 -27.77 13.66
CA GLY A 67 -14.56 -28.88 13.27
C GLY A 67 -15.39 -28.65 12.01
N SER A 68 -15.28 -27.49 11.36
CA SER A 68 -15.99 -27.20 10.10
C SER A 68 -15.39 -27.98 8.93
N GLU A 69 -16.20 -28.23 7.90
CA GLU A 69 -15.70 -28.73 6.62
C GLU A 69 -14.85 -27.64 5.97
N LEU A 70 -13.54 -27.88 5.92
CA LEU A 70 -12.55 -26.93 5.43
C LEU A 70 -11.88 -27.50 4.17
N PRO A 71 -11.43 -26.63 3.25
CA PRO A 71 -10.65 -27.05 2.09
C PRO A 71 -9.41 -27.87 2.46
N GLU A 72 -8.81 -28.51 1.45
CA GLU A 72 -7.48 -29.12 1.56
C GLU A 72 -6.44 -28.09 2.02
N ASP A 73 -5.36 -28.57 2.67
CA ASP A 73 -4.27 -27.73 3.13
C ASP A 73 -3.69 -26.85 2.01
N GLY A 74 -3.41 -25.59 2.31
CA GLY A 74 -2.99 -24.58 1.34
C GLY A 74 -4.10 -23.99 0.46
N LYS A 75 -5.31 -24.59 0.39
CA LYS A 75 -6.44 -24.00 -0.34
C LYS A 75 -7.11 -22.88 0.49
N PRO A 76 -7.56 -21.79 -0.16
CA PRO A 76 -8.15 -20.66 0.54
C PRO A 76 -9.51 -20.98 1.15
N ILE A 77 -9.82 -20.37 2.30
CA ILE A 77 -11.15 -20.45 2.91
C ILE A 77 -12.19 -19.82 1.97
N PRO A 78 -13.34 -20.46 1.72
CA PRO A 78 -14.41 -19.89 0.90
C PRO A 78 -14.80 -18.49 1.40
N ALA A 79 -14.93 -17.53 0.48
CA ALA A 79 -15.49 -16.22 0.78
C ALA A 79 -16.87 -16.11 0.12
N ASP A 80 -17.88 -15.84 0.94
CA ASP A 80 -19.24 -15.47 0.52
C ASP A 80 -19.82 -14.52 1.56
N THR A 81 -19.28 -13.30 1.59
CA THR A 81 -19.64 -12.29 2.59
C THR A 81 -20.19 -11.06 1.90
N TRP A 82 -21.38 -10.61 2.28
CA TRP A 82 -21.98 -9.39 1.76
C TRP A 82 -22.57 -8.52 2.86
N VAL A 83 -22.64 -7.22 2.60
CA VAL A 83 -23.33 -6.23 3.42
C VAL A 83 -24.19 -5.37 2.49
N GLU A 84 -25.40 -5.08 2.93
CA GLU A 84 -26.33 -4.17 2.26
C GLU A 84 -26.73 -3.05 3.21
N LEU A 85 -26.75 -1.82 2.70
CA LEU A 85 -27.12 -0.62 3.43
C LEU A 85 -28.20 0.14 2.67
N ILE A 86 -29.17 0.68 3.42
CA ILE A 86 -30.23 1.55 2.89
C ILE A 86 -30.04 2.92 3.55
N PHE A 87 -30.07 3.97 2.74
CA PHE A 87 -29.96 5.36 3.19
C PHE A 87 -31.28 6.08 2.95
N ALA A 88 -31.53 7.16 3.68
CA ALA A 88 -32.58 8.10 3.37
C ALA A 88 -31.97 9.48 3.07
N ASP A 89 -32.60 10.23 2.17
CA ASP A 89 -32.22 11.61 1.89
C ASP A 89 -32.63 12.57 3.02
N ARG A 90 -32.45 13.88 2.81
CA ARG A 90 -32.77 14.90 3.81
C ARG A 90 -34.28 15.06 4.04
N GLU A 91 -35.11 14.71 3.07
CA GLU A 91 -36.57 14.70 3.19
C GLU A 91 -37.09 13.42 3.88
N GLY A 92 -36.23 12.42 4.07
CA GLY A 92 -36.57 11.13 4.66
C GLY A 92 -37.02 10.09 3.62
N THR A 93 -36.83 10.35 2.33
CA THR A 93 -37.12 9.39 1.26
C THR A 93 -36.04 8.32 1.23
N GLU A 94 -36.42 7.05 1.26
CA GLU A 94 -35.48 5.94 1.13
C GLU A 94 -34.83 5.90 -0.26
N LEU A 95 -33.50 5.83 -0.27
CA LEU A 95 -32.68 5.67 -1.46
C LEU A 95 -32.50 4.17 -1.78
N PRO A 96 -32.18 3.80 -3.04
CA PRO A 96 -31.93 2.41 -3.40
C PRO A 96 -30.84 1.75 -2.52
N PRO A 97 -30.99 0.46 -2.16
CA PRO A 97 -30.00 -0.24 -1.36
C PRO A 97 -28.66 -0.29 -2.08
N ILE A 98 -27.57 -0.04 -1.36
CA ILE A 98 -26.22 -0.33 -1.83
C ILE A 98 -25.72 -1.62 -1.22
N ARG A 99 -25.04 -2.45 -2.01
CA ARG A 99 -24.52 -3.73 -1.56
C ARG A 99 -23.06 -3.89 -1.98
N ARG A 100 -22.23 -4.38 -1.05
CA ARG A 100 -20.89 -4.87 -1.32
C ARG A 100 -20.86 -6.37 -1.06
N HIS A 101 -20.27 -7.15 -1.96
CA HIS A 101 -20.19 -8.61 -1.85
C HIS A 101 -18.78 -9.06 -2.23
N GLN A 102 -18.19 -9.91 -1.38
CA GLN A 102 -16.88 -10.51 -1.61
C GLN A 102 -17.04 -12.01 -1.81
N THR A 103 -16.47 -12.49 -2.92
CA THR A 103 -16.45 -13.90 -3.32
C THR A 103 -15.05 -14.33 -3.71
N ARG A 104 -14.86 -15.62 -4.00
CA ARG A 104 -13.67 -16.13 -4.67
C ARG A 104 -14.00 -16.62 -6.07
N ASN A 105 -13.12 -16.35 -7.02
CA ASN A 105 -13.24 -16.93 -8.36
C ASN A 105 -12.82 -18.41 -8.39
N SER A 106 -12.98 -19.08 -9.54
CA SER A 106 -12.59 -20.47 -9.74
C SER A 106 -11.11 -20.79 -9.51
N ARG A 107 -10.24 -19.76 -9.46
CA ARG A 107 -8.81 -19.88 -9.15
C ARG A 107 -8.49 -19.58 -7.68
N GLY A 108 -9.50 -19.38 -6.84
CA GLY A 108 -9.35 -19.09 -5.41
C GLY A 108 -8.94 -17.65 -5.08
N LYS A 109 -8.90 -16.72 -6.04
CA LYS A 109 -8.61 -15.30 -5.77
C LYS A 109 -9.85 -14.54 -5.33
N LEU A 110 -9.70 -13.60 -4.41
CA LEU A 110 -10.77 -12.70 -3.99
C LEU A 110 -11.27 -11.83 -5.15
N GLN A 111 -12.58 -11.68 -5.23
CA GLN A 111 -13.30 -10.74 -6.07
C GLN A 111 -14.29 -9.98 -5.21
N GLU A 112 -14.41 -8.68 -5.42
CA GLU A 112 -15.33 -7.83 -4.68
C GLU A 112 -16.18 -7.05 -5.68
N SER A 113 -17.50 -7.14 -5.53
CA SER A 113 -18.43 -6.29 -6.26
C SER A 113 -18.67 -5.03 -5.43
N GLU A 114 -18.11 -3.91 -5.89
CA GLU A 114 -18.27 -2.62 -5.22
C GLU A 114 -19.70 -2.06 -5.39
N PRO A 115 -20.24 -1.36 -4.38
CA PRO A 115 -21.51 -0.69 -4.52
C PRO A 115 -21.42 0.47 -5.51
N ASN A 116 -22.50 0.72 -6.25
CA ASN A 116 -22.63 1.93 -7.06
C ASN A 116 -22.94 3.15 -6.16
N LEU A 117 -21.89 3.85 -5.73
CA LEU A 117 -22.02 5.06 -4.90
C LEU A 117 -22.47 6.29 -5.69
N ASP A 118 -22.33 6.30 -7.01
CA ASP A 118 -22.77 7.42 -7.87
C ASP A 118 -24.29 7.59 -7.82
N ALA A 119 -25.02 6.48 -7.62
CA ALA A 119 -26.47 6.49 -7.41
C ALA A 119 -26.92 7.29 -6.18
N LEU A 120 -26.01 7.55 -5.22
CA LEU A 120 -26.28 8.34 -4.03
C LEU A 120 -25.90 9.83 -4.20
N GLY A 121 -25.25 10.20 -5.31
CA GLY A 121 -24.96 11.61 -5.65
C GLY A 121 -23.98 12.34 -4.72
N VAL A 122 -23.13 11.60 -3.99
CA VAL A 122 -22.19 12.16 -2.99
C VAL A 122 -20.73 11.87 -3.36
N ASP A 123 -19.87 12.86 -3.18
CA ASP A 123 -18.42 12.78 -3.47
C ASP A 123 -17.76 11.59 -2.72
N PRO A 124 -16.99 10.72 -3.41
CA PRO A 124 -16.30 9.56 -2.85
C PRO A 124 -15.54 9.80 -1.54
N ILE A 125 -14.96 10.99 -1.37
CA ILE A 125 -14.17 11.32 -0.17
C ILE A 125 -15.05 11.74 1.02
N ALA A 126 -16.27 12.23 0.76
CA ALA A 126 -17.23 12.59 1.80
C ALA A 126 -17.69 11.35 2.60
N TRP A 127 -17.75 10.18 1.95
CA TRP A 127 -17.98 8.90 2.63
C TRP A 127 -16.91 8.59 3.66
N ARG A 128 -15.64 8.83 3.30
CA ARG A 128 -14.48 8.49 4.14
C ARG A 128 -14.40 9.36 5.39
N ILE A 129 -14.83 10.62 5.29
CA ILE A 129 -14.88 11.57 6.42
C ILE A 129 -15.79 11.05 7.54
N ALA A 130 -16.94 10.50 7.20
CA ALA A 130 -17.92 10.00 8.16
C ALA A 130 -17.60 8.60 8.75
N THR A 131 -16.68 7.85 8.11
CA THR A 131 -16.49 6.41 8.38
C THR A 131 -15.06 6.08 8.80
N THR A 132 -14.11 6.13 7.86
CA THR A 132 -12.71 5.72 8.10
C THR A 132 -11.86 6.78 8.81
N MET A 133 -12.11 8.07 8.57
CA MET A 133 -11.29 9.15 9.13
C MET A 133 -11.31 9.24 10.66
N PRO A 134 -12.46 9.07 11.36
CA PRO A 134 -12.47 9.03 12.82
C PRO A 134 -11.52 7.97 13.39
N ALA A 135 -11.51 6.77 12.80
CA ALA A 135 -10.65 5.67 13.24
C ALA A 135 -9.16 5.91 12.94
N MET A 136 -8.81 6.91 12.13
CA MET A 136 -7.41 7.31 11.92
C MET A 136 -6.88 8.24 13.00
N LEU A 137 -7.77 8.96 13.72
CA LEU A 137 -7.38 9.94 14.73
C LEU A 137 -6.37 9.40 15.76
N PRO A 138 -6.41 8.13 16.23
CA PRO A 138 -5.41 7.55 17.12
C PRO A 138 -4.03 7.33 16.49
N PHE A 139 -3.89 7.36 15.17
CA PHE A 139 -2.66 7.02 14.46
C PHE A 139 -1.99 8.22 13.77
N LEU A 140 -2.66 9.37 13.71
CA LEU A 140 -2.10 10.57 13.08
C LEU A 140 -0.92 11.09 13.91
N ALA A 141 0.23 11.24 13.25
CA ALA A 141 1.40 11.93 13.78
C ALA A 141 1.41 13.38 13.29
N VAL A 142 1.27 14.32 14.22
CA VAL A 142 1.31 15.77 13.95
C VAL A 142 2.69 16.15 13.40
N GLY A 143 2.71 17.00 12.38
CA GLY A 143 3.96 17.43 11.73
C GLY A 143 4.48 16.51 10.61
N SER A 144 3.73 15.46 10.27
CA SER A 144 4.03 14.56 9.14
C SER A 144 2.90 14.58 8.10
N THR A 145 3.15 14.06 6.91
CA THR A 145 2.09 13.84 5.91
C THR A 145 1.08 12.86 6.48
N SER A 146 -0.12 13.35 6.72
CA SER A 146 -1.18 12.59 7.39
C SER A 146 -2.30 12.31 6.39
N GLN A 147 -2.98 11.16 6.47
CA GLN A 147 -4.09 10.87 5.57
C GLN A 147 -5.22 11.91 5.67
N LEU A 148 -5.42 12.51 6.85
CA LEU A 148 -6.35 13.61 7.05
C LEU A 148 -5.92 14.86 6.26
N GLY A 149 -4.66 15.27 6.37
CA GLY A 149 -4.14 16.40 5.61
C GLY A 149 -4.07 16.11 4.10
N THR A 150 -3.71 14.89 3.68
CA THR A 150 -3.79 14.47 2.27
C THR A 150 -5.23 14.49 1.76
N ALA A 151 -6.21 14.10 2.58
CA ALA A 151 -7.62 14.16 2.21
C ALA A 151 -8.08 15.61 2.02
N VAL A 152 -7.66 16.54 2.89
CA VAL A 152 -7.92 17.98 2.72
C VAL A 152 -7.27 18.52 1.43
N ALA A 153 -6.02 18.16 1.17
CA ALA A 153 -5.27 18.57 -0.02
C ALA A 153 -5.87 18.02 -1.33
N ARG A 154 -6.35 16.76 -1.33
CA ARG A 154 -7.05 16.14 -2.46
C ARG A 154 -8.45 16.72 -2.68
N LEU A 155 -9.22 16.91 -1.60
CA LEU A 155 -10.55 17.51 -1.67
C LEU A 155 -10.51 18.90 -2.30
N THR A 156 -9.51 19.70 -1.91
CA THR A 156 -9.35 21.05 -2.42
C THR A 156 -8.75 21.09 -3.83
N GLY A 157 -8.14 20.00 -4.32
CA GLY A 157 -7.46 19.94 -5.62
C GLY A 157 -6.18 20.78 -5.70
N LEU A 158 -5.69 21.28 -4.55
CA LEU A 158 -4.63 22.29 -4.50
C LEU A 158 -3.23 21.68 -4.60
N ALA A 159 -3.06 20.42 -4.19
CA ALA A 159 -1.79 19.70 -4.28
C ALA A 159 -1.31 19.58 -5.73
N ASP A 160 -2.21 19.17 -6.63
CA ASP A 160 -1.89 18.96 -8.04
C ASP A 160 -1.49 20.27 -8.73
N LEU A 161 -2.10 21.39 -8.32
CA LEU A 161 -1.75 22.72 -8.81
C LEU A 161 -0.36 23.18 -8.36
N VAL A 162 0.03 22.87 -7.10
CA VAL A 162 1.37 23.16 -6.59
C VAL A 162 2.43 22.30 -7.28
N ASP A 163 2.14 21.03 -7.51
CA ASP A 163 3.07 20.13 -8.20
C ASP A 163 3.20 20.49 -9.69
N LEU A 164 2.10 20.90 -10.34
CA LEU A 164 2.12 21.45 -11.70
C LEU A 164 2.99 22.71 -11.78
N ALA A 165 2.81 23.65 -10.87
CA ALA A 165 3.61 24.88 -10.82
C ALA A 165 5.11 24.59 -10.64
N LYS A 166 5.47 23.65 -9.75
CA LYS A 166 6.87 23.22 -9.55
C LYS A 166 7.45 22.51 -10.76
N HIS A 167 6.68 21.67 -11.43
CA HIS A 167 7.13 21.04 -12.68
C HIS A 167 7.33 22.08 -13.78
N ALA A 168 6.42 23.04 -13.91
CA ALA A 168 6.53 24.13 -14.87
C ALA A 168 7.79 24.97 -14.62
N GLU A 169 8.08 25.29 -13.35
CA GLU A 169 9.31 25.98 -12.94
C GLU A 169 10.57 25.20 -13.35
N LYS A 170 10.69 23.93 -12.94
CA LYS A 170 11.86 23.11 -13.27
C LYS A 170 12.04 22.91 -14.78
N ALA A 171 10.93 22.73 -15.51
CA ALA A 171 10.96 22.58 -16.95
C ALA A 171 11.39 23.88 -17.64
N ALA A 172 10.86 25.03 -17.21
CA ALA A 172 11.26 26.34 -17.72
C ALA A 172 12.74 26.62 -17.44
N GLU A 173 13.23 26.34 -16.22
CA GLU A 173 14.64 26.48 -15.89
C GLU A 173 15.54 25.60 -16.76
N ARG A 174 15.16 24.33 -16.96
CA ARG A 174 15.93 23.40 -17.80
C ARG A 174 15.99 23.89 -19.25
N ILE A 175 14.87 24.37 -19.79
CA ILE A 175 14.81 24.90 -21.16
C ILE A 175 15.73 26.11 -21.28
N THR A 176 15.61 27.10 -20.37
CA THR A 176 16.33 28.37 -20.43
C THR A 176 17.81 28.29 -20.06
N LYS A 177 18.21 27.38 -19.15
CA LYS A 177 19.60 27.27 -18.69
C LYS A 177 20.42 26.26 -19.49
N ARG A 178 19.78 25.20 -20.01
CA ARG A 178 20.48 24.08 -20.64
C ARG A 178 20.13 23.94 -22.12
N SER A 179 18.85 23.73 -22.46
CA SER A 179 18.46 23.41 -23.83
C SER A 179 18.74 24.56 -24.81
N THR A 180 18.50 25.82 -24.42
CA THR A 180 18.82 27.00 -25.24
C THR A 180 20.33 27.11 -25.47
N LYS A 181 21.15 26.97 -24.43
CA LYS A 181 22.63 27.01 -24.55
C LYS A 181 23.19 25.90 -25.43
N GLU A 182 22.66 24.67 -25.29
CA GLU A 182 23.04 23.55 -26.14
C GLU A 182 22.70 23.83 -27.61
N ILE A 183 21.51 24.39 -27.91
CA ILE A 183 21.09 24.75 -29.27
C ILE A 183 21.92 25.93 -29.83
N GLU A 184 22.25 26.93 -29.01
CA GLU A 184 23.12 28.04 -29.41
C GLU A 184 24.52 27.53 -29.80
N ALA A 185 25.12 26.65 -29.00
CA ALA A 185 26.41 26.04 -29.31
C ALA A 185 26.37 25.20 -30.60
N GLU A 186 25.26 24.48 -30.86
CA GLU A 186 25.05 23.77 -32.12
C GLU A 186 24.93 24.72 -33.33
N ILE A 187 24.26 25.86 -33.16
CA ILE A 187 24.16 26.90 -34.21
C ILE A 187 25.55 27.45 -34.55
N ASP A 188 26.40 27.70 -33.56
CA ASP A 188 27.77 28.15 -33.75
C ASP A 188 28.60 27.11 -34.52
N GLN A 189 28.52 25.83 -34.13
CA GLN A 189 29.19 24.73 -34.85
C GLN A 189 28.73 24.58 -36.30
N ILE A 190 27.44 24.83 -36.59
CA ILE A 190 26.94 24.86 -37.97
C ILE A 190 27.56 26.03 -38.74
N GLY A 191 27.69 27.20 -38.10
CA GLY A 191 28.38 28.36 -38.66
C GLY A 191 29.84 28.05 -39.04
N ASP A 192 30.59 27.39 -38.15
CA ASP A 192 31.97 26.99 -38.39
C ASP A 192 32.10 26.03 -39.59
N ARG A 193 31.20 25.03 -39.68
CA ARG A 193 31.18 24.10 -40.83
C ARG A 193 30.87 24.80 -42.15
N TYR A 194 29.95 25.77 -42.14
CA TYR A 194 29.64 26.57 -43.33
C TYR A 194 30.86 27.39 -43.78
N ALA A 195 31.56 28.04 -42.84
CA ALA A 195 32.78 28.79 -43.14
C ALA A 195 33.88 27.87 -43.72
N GLN A 196 34.02 26.65 -43.23
CA GLN A 196 34.94 25.66 -43.82
C GLN A 196 34.57 25.35 -45.29
N HIS A 197 33.28 25.14 -45.58
CA HIS A 197 32.85 24.87 -46.95
C HIS A 197 33.03 26.07 -47.90
N VAL A 198 32.90 27.31 -47.39
CA VAL A 198 33.27 28.53 -48.14
C VAL A 198 34.76 28.50 -48.50
N ALA A 199 35.62 28.18 -47.54
CA ALA A 199 37.07 28.09 -47.76
C ALA A 199 37.44 26.98 -48.75
N ASP A 200 36.82 25.80 -48.63
CA ASP A 200 37.01 24.69 -49.57
C ASP A 200 36.63 25.10 -51.00
N LEU A 201 35.49 25.77 -51.19
CA LEU A 201 35.06 26.29 -52.49
C LEU A 201 36.04 27.33 -53.05
N ALA A 202 36.53 28.25 -52.20
CA ALA A 202 37.52 29.24 -52.60
C ALA A 202 38.85 28.60 -53.06
N SER A 203 39.28 27.50 -52.43
CA SER A 203 40.45 26.73 -52.86
C SER A 203 40.24 26.08 -54.23
N VAL A 204 39.07 25.50 -54.48
CA VAL A 204 38.76 24.86 -55.77
C VAL A 204 38.75 25.88 -56.92
N ILE A 205 38.23 27.09 -56.66
CA ILE A 205 38.19 28.19 -57.65
C ILE A 205 39.59 28.78 -57.88
N SER A 206 40.44 28.87 -56.85
CA SER A 206 41.80 29.40 -57.01
C SER A 206 42.70 28.45 -57.82
N GLU A 207 42.53 27.14 -57.65
CA GLU A 207 43.21 26.11 -58.45
C GLU A 207 42.69 26.03 -59.89
N ASN A 208 41.43 26.43 -60.13
CA ASN A 208 40.77 26.36 -61.44
C ASN A 208 40.02 27.68 -61.75
N PRO A 209 40.72 28.73 -62.20
CA PRO A 209 40.10 30.05 -62.40
C PRO A 209 38.95 30.07 -63.42
N ASP A 210 38.97 29.15 -64.39
CA ASP A 210 38.02 29.08 -65.51
C ASP A 210 36.59 28.71 -65.09
N ILE A 211 36.40 28.19 -63.87
CA ILE A 211 35.09 27.82 -63.32
C ILE A 211 34.49 28.89 -62.39
N GLY A 212 35.10 30.08 -62.32
CA GLY A 212 34.62 31.17 -61.47
C GLY A 212 33.20 31.64 -61.82
N PHE A 213 32.44 32.05 -60.80
CA PHE A 213 31.10 32.65 -60.95
C PHE A 213 31.12 34.13 -60.55
N ALA A 214 30.09 34.88 -60.94
CA ALA A 214 30.01 36.31 -60.64
C ALA A 214 29.52 36.56 -59.20
N GLY A 215 30.26 37.37 -58.43
CA GLY A 215 29.93 37.84 -57.08
C GLY A 215 30.39 36.91 -55.94
N ASP A 216 30.17 37.33 -54.70
CA ASP A 216 30.64 36.59 -53.51
C ASP A 216 29.66 35.51 -53.03
N VAL A 217 30.18 34.59 -52.23
CA VAL A 217 29.41 33.55 -51.52
C VAL A 217 28.65 34.19 -50.35
N PRO A 218 27.34 33.94 -50.18
CA PRO A 218 26.53 34.60 -49.15
C PRO A 218 26.92 34.17 -47.73
N GLU A 219 26.71 35.05 -46.75
CA GLU A 219 26.75 34.69 -45.33
C GLU A 219 25.58 33.74 -44.99
N ILE A 220 25.79 32.82 -44.04
CA ILE A 220 24.79 31.78 -43.69
C ILE A 220 23.44 32.35 -43.20
N ASN A 221 23.44 33.57 -42.69
CA ASN A 221 22.31 34.29 -42.12
C ASN A 221 21.74 35.39 -43.05
N ALA A 222 22.26 35.56 -44.27
CA ALA A 222 21.70 36.50 -45.23
C ALA A 222 20.31 36.01 -45.70
N GLU A 223 19.35 36.94 -45.87
CA GLU A 223 17.96 36.61 -46.26
C GLU A 223 17.88 35.95 -47.64
N ASP A 224 18.78 36.31 -48.56
CA ASP A 224 18.86 35.82 -49.93
C ASP A 224 19.85 34.65 -50.11
N ALA A 225 20.49 34.17 -49.04
CA ALA A 225 21.54 33.15 -49.11
C ALA A 225 21.11 31.87 -49.85
N GLY A 226 19.88 31.40 -49.63
CA GLY A 226 19.36 30.21 -50.31
C GLY A 226 19.18 30.40 -51.82
N GLN A 227 18.68 31.56 -52.24
CA GLN A 227 18.54 31.89 -53.67
C GLN A 227 19.91 32.02 -54.32
N ARG A 228 20.85 32.68 -53.62
CA ARG A 228 22.20 32.90 -54.13
C ARG A 228 23.00 31.60 -54.29
N LEU A 229 22.89 30.67 -53.34
CA LEU A 229 23.48 29.33 -53.46
C LEU A 229 22.86 28.54 -54.61
N ALA A 230 21.54 28.68 -54.86
CA ALA A 230 20.87 28.06 -55.99
C ALA A 230 21.37 28.61 -57.34
N ASP A 231 21.56 29.93 -57.46
CA ASP A 231 22.09 30.56 -58.67
C ASP A 231 23.52 30.09 -58.98
N ILE A 232 24.37 29.96 -57.95
CA ILE A 232 25.73 29.41 -58.11
C ILE A 232 25.69 27.93 -58.52
N ALA A 233 24.77 27.14 -57.96
CA ALA A 233 24.58 25.75 -58.37
C ALA A 233 24.14 25.62 -59.83
N ILE A 234 23.25 26.50 -60.32
CA ILE A 234 22.83 26.57 -61.72
C ILE A 234 24.02 26.89 -62.62
N HIS A 235 24.85 27.85 -62.23
CA HIS A 235 26.07 28.20 -62.97
C HIS A 235 27.00 27.00 -63.15
N PHE A 236 27.34 26.28 -62.07
CA PHE A 236 28.19 25.08 -62.18
C PHE A 236 27.54 23.96 -63.00
N ALA A 237 26.22 23.80 -62.91
CA ALA A 237 25.49 22.81 -63.72
C ALA A 237 25.52 23.15 -65.22
N GLN A 238 25.44 24.42 -65.59
CA GLN A 238 25.55 24.87 -66.99
C GLN A 238 26.99 24.74 -67.51
N ALA A 239 27.98 25.14 -66.72
CA ALA A 239 29.39 24.96 -67.06
C ALA A 239 29.74 23.48 -67.28
N LYS A 240 29.19 22.58 -66.45
CA LYS A 240 29.35 21.13 -66.60
C LYS A 240 28.69 20.60 -67.88
N ALA A 241 27.49 21.07 -68.22
CA ALA A 241 26.82 20.70 -69.47
C ALA A 241 27.66 21.13 -70.70
N ASN A 242 28.24 22.33 -70.67
CA ASN A 242 29.08 22.82 -71.75
C ASN A 242 30.38 22.01 -71.88
N GLY A 243 31.04 21.67 -70.77
CA GLY A 243 32.27 20.86 -70.79
C GLY A 243 32.05 19.42 -71.28
N LEU A 244 30.87 18.84 -71.03
CA LEU A 244 30.50 17.50 -71.50
C LEU A 244 29.91 17.47 -72.92
N ALA A 245 29.64 18.63 -73.55
CA ALA A 245 29.07 18.67 -74.90
C ALA A 245 29.97 18.00 -75.94
N THR A 246 31.30 18.06 -75.76
CA THR A 246 32.27 17.38 -76.65
C THR A 246 32.11 15.85 -76.62
N ALA A 247 31.52 15.25 -75.58
CA ALA A 247 31.25 13.82 -75.51
C ALA A 247 30.21 13.35 -76.56
N GLN A 248 29.35 14.26 -77.07
CA GLN A 248 28.42 13.95 -78.16
C GLN A 248 29.15 13.52 -79.44
N SER A 249 30.37 14.00 -79.67
CA SER A 249 31.19 13.57 -80.82
C SER A 249 31.58 12.09 -80.79
N VAL A 250 31.55 11.47 -79.59
CA VAL A 250 31.90 10.05 -79.40
C VAL A 250 30.66 9.19 -79.16
N LEU A 251 29.59 9.70 -78.53
CA LEU A 251 28.37 8.95 -78.19
C LEU A 251 27.22 9.17 -79.18
N GLY A 252 27.36 10.09 -80.13
CA GLY A 252 26.32 10.42 -81.11
C GLY A 252 25.24 11.35 -80.56
N ALA A 253 24.26 11.68 -81.43
CA ALA A 253 23.19 12.64 -81.12
C ALA A 253 22.20 12.15 -80.04
N GLY A 254 22.27 10.88 -79.63
CA GLY A 254 21.44 10.32 -78.57
C GLY A 254 21.88 10.69 -77.14
N PHE A 255 23.09 11.22 -76.95
CA PHE A 255 23.56 11.70 -75.65
C PHE A 255 23.24 13.19 -75.48
N ASP A 256 22.44 13.56 -74.48
CA ASP A 256 22.12 14.95 -74.16
C ASP A 256 22.94 15.46 -72.94
N PRO A 257 23.94 16.34 -73.14
CA PRO A 257 24.74 16.91 -72.06
C PRO A 257 23.96 17.88 -71.16
N GLN A 258 22.78 18.35 -71.57
CA GLN A 258 21.92 19.17 -70.71
C GLN A 258 21.16 18.30 -69.69
N GLN A 259 20.90 17.04 -70.01
CA GLN A 259 20.21 16.11 -69.12
C GLN A 259 21.13 15.65 -67.99
N LYS A 260 20.76 15.95 -66.73
CA LYS A 260 21.54 15.55 -65.55
C LYS A 260 21.77 14.04 -65.48
N ALA A 261 20.74 13.24 -65.73
CA ALA A 261 20.81 11.77 -65.67
C ALA A 261 21.84 11.20 -66.66
N ALA A 262 21.93 11.76 -67.87
CA ALA A 262 22.88 11.32 -68.89
C ALA A 262 24.33 11.65 -68.48
N ARG A 263 24.57 12.83 -67.92
CA ARG A 263 25.90 13.22 -67.41
C ARG A 263 26.36 12.33 -66.26
N ASP A 264 25.50 12.13 -65.27
CA ASP A 264 25.83 11.35 -64.07
C ASP A 264 26.05 9.87 -64.43
N ASP A 265 25.25 9.33 -65.36
CA ASP A 265 25.43 7.97 -65.88
C ASP A 265 26.74 7.80 -66.64
N LEU A 266 27.13 8.77 -67.48
CA LEU A 266 28.40 8.75 -68.19
C LEU A 266 29.60 8.75 -67.22
N GLU A 267 29.61 9.67 -66.25
CA GLU A 267 30.70 9.76 -65.26
C GLU A 267 30.86 8.49 -64.43
N ARG A 268 29.72 7.87 -64.05
CA ARG A 268 29.69 6.64 -63.26
C ARG A 268 30.16 5.42 -64.07
N SER A 269 29.83 5.36 -65.35
CA SER A 269 29.97 4.13 -66.15
C SER A 269 31.31 4.01 -66.89
N ILE A 270 32.04 5.11 -67.18
CA ILE A 270 33.30 5.05 -67.95
C ILE A 270 34.39 4.20 -67.30
N ARG A 271 34.66 4.38 -66.00
CA ARG A 271 35.73 3.63 -65.32
C ARG A 271 35.39 2.13 -65.20
N PRO A 272 34.17 1.74 -64.78
CA PRO A 272 33.71 0.36 -64.85
C PRO A 272 33.78 -0.24 -66.26
N ALA A 273 33.40 0.50 -67.30
CA ALA A 273 33.47 0.02 -68.69
C ALA A 273 34.91 -0.28 -69.15
N ILE A 274 35.87 0.56 -68.76
CA ILE A 274 37.30 0.33 -69.05
C ILE A 274 37.80 -0.95 -68.36
N GLU A 275 37.40 -1.17 -67.11
CA GLU A 275 37.76 -2.37 -66.35
C GLU A 275 37.09 -3.63 -66.92
N GLN A 276 35.83 -3.56 -67.32
CA GLN A 276 35.11 -4.67 -67.96
C GLN A 276 35.72 -5.03 -69.33
N LEU A 277 36.07 -4.02 -70.13
CA LEU A 277 36.84 -4.23 -71.36
C LEU A 277 38.24 -4.80 -71.08
N ALA A 278 38.78 -4.59 -69.86
CA ALA A 278 40.04 -5.19 -69.46
C ALA A 278 39.93 -6.73 -69.31
N GLN A 279 38.74 -7.20 -68.93
CA GLN A 279 38.42 -8.57 -68.51
C GLN A 279 37.53 -9.34 -69.51
N VAL A 280 37.49 -8.96 -70.79
CA VAL A 280 36.66 -9.62 -71.82
C VAL A 280 36.86 -11.13 -71.95
N GLY A 281 38.00 -11.66 -71.51
CA GLY A 281 38.24 -13.12 -71.45
C GLY A 281 37.34 -13.87 -70.47
N ASN A 282 36.72 -13.17 -69.52
CA ASN A 282 35.79 -13.71 -68.51
C ASN A 282 34.34 -13.75 -69.01
N LEU A 283 34.04 -13.17 -70.17
CA LEU A 283 32.68 -13.18 -70.73
C LEU A 283 32.27 -14.63 -71.04
N PRO A 284 31.03 -15.05 -70.69
CA PRO A 284 30.63 -16.45 -70.72
C PRO A 284 30.97 -17.21 -72.02
N SER A 285 30.70 -16.64 -73.19
CA SER A 285 30.96 -17.31 -74.47
C SER A 285 32.46 -17.38 -74.81
N ILE A 286 33.22 -16.32 -74.53
CA ILE A 286 34.68 -16.28 -74.73
C ILE A 286 35.38 -17.22 -73.73
N ALA A 287 34.91 -17.25 -72.48
CA ALA A 287 35.39 -18.14 -71.43
C ALA A 287 35.10 -19.61 -71.76
N ARG A 288 33.93 -19.91 -72.35
CA ARG A 288 33.57 -21.26 -72.80
C ARG A 288 34.54 -21.77 -73.86
N LEU A 289 34.87 -20.96 -74.87
CA LEU A 289 35.90 -21.30 -75.87
C LEU A 289 37.31 -21.39 -75.24
N SER A 290 37.64 -20.50 -74.30
CA SER A 290 38.96 -20.48 -73.65
C SER A 290 39.19 -21.59 -72.61
N ARG A 291 38.13 -22.28 -72.16
CA ARG A 291 38.22 -23.47 -71.31
C ARG A 291 38.45 -24.76 -72.09
N LEU A 292 38.16 -24.78 -73.39
CA LEU A 292 38.44 -25.92 -74.28
C LEU A 292 39.94 -26.01 -74.56
N SER A 293 40.66 -26.61 -73.61
CA SER A 293 42.08 -26.91 -73.67
C SER A 293 42.28 -28.34 -73.19
N LEU A 294 42.78 -29.20 -74.07
CA LEU A 294 42.98 -30.62 -73.81
C LEU A 294 44.43 -30.99 -74.07
N GLU A 295 45.00 -31.80 -73.18
CA GLU A 295 46.31 -32.41 -73.41
C GLU A 295 46.19 -33.59 -74.38
N ALA A 296 47.27 -33.87 -75.12
CA ALA A 296 47.30 -35.00 -76.06
C ALA A 296 46.96 -36.34 -75.39
N ALA A 297 47.38 -36.54 -74.13
CA ALA A 297 47.06 -37.73 -73.35
C ALA A 297 45.55 -37.86 -73.02
N GLN A 298 44.87 -36.73 -72.77
CA GLN A 298 43.44 -36.71 -72.49
C GLN A 298 42.62 -37.03 -73.75
N VAL A 299 43.03 -36.50 -74.91
CA VAL A 299 42.41 -36.85 -76.20
C VAL A 299 42.58 -38.35 -76.49
N ALA A 300 43.80 -38.89 -76.30
CA ALA A 300 44.08 -40.30 -76.51
C ALA A 300 43.27 -41.23 -75.56
N ALA A 301 43.03 -40.80 -74.31
CA ALA A 301 42.20 -41.55 -73.36
C ALA A 301 40.73 -41.61 -73.80
N VAL A 302 40.18 -40.49 -74.29
CA VAL A 302 38.80 -40.44 -74.81
C VAL A 302 38.65 -41.30 -76.05
N ASP A 303 39.61 -41.23 -76.97
CA ASP A 303 39.65 -42.12 -78.14
C ASP A 303 39.71 -43.60 -77.72
N GLY A 304 40.52 -43.93 -76.71
CA GLY A 304 40.60 -45.28 -76.15
C GLY A 304 39.27 -45.79 -75.56
N TRP A 305 38.50 -44.94 -74.88
CA TRP A 305 37.16 -45.31 -74.40
C TRP A 305 36.19 -45.52 -75.56
N PHE A 306 36.24 -44.68 -76.59
CA PHE A 306 35.39 -44.87 -77.77
C PHE A 306 35.73 -46.16 -78.53
N GLU A 307 37.01 -46.52 -78.65
CA GLU A 307 37.42 -47.83 -79.19
C GLU A 307 36.88 -48.99 -78.35
N GLN A 308 36.91 -48.87 -77.01
CA GLN A 308 36.33 -49.90 -76.13
C GLN A 308 34.81 -50.02 -76.30
N VAL A 309 34.09 -48.90 -76.45
CA VAL A 309 32.66 -48.88 -76.77
C VAL A 309 32.41 -49.61 -78.10
N HIS A 310 33.23 -49.36 -79.13
CA HIS A 310 33.10 -50.06 -80.41
C HIS A 310 33.36 -51.57 -80.29
N ALA A 311 34.38 -51.99 -79.55
CA ALA A 311 34.71 -53.41 -79.35
C ALA A 311 33.61 -54.17 -78.59
N GLU A 312 33.04 -53.59 -77.54
CA GLU A 312 31.93 -54.19 -76.80
C GLU A 312 30.65 -54.22 -77.62
N ALA A 313 30.37 -53.16 -78.39
CA ALA A 313 29.23 -53.13 -79.31
C ALA A 313 29.31 -54.23 -80.38
N ALA A 314 30.50 -54.52 -80.90
CA ALA A 314 30.71 -55.60 -81.86
C ALA A 314 30.36 -56.98 -81.27
N LYS A 315 30.78 -57.26 -80.03
CA LYS A 315 30.43 -58.51 -79.32
C LYS A 315 28.93 -58.65 -79.06
N LEU A 316 28.27 -57.56 -78.65
CA LEU A 316 26.82 -57.56 -78.46
C LEU A 316 26.06 -57.72 -79.78
N ALA A 317 26.60 -57.19 -80.88
CA ALA A 317 26.05 -57.37 -82.21
C ALA A 317 26.14 -58.84 -82.68
N GLU A 318 27.27 -59.51 -82.45
CA GLU A 318 27.46 -60.94 -82.74
C GLU A 318 26.47 -61.81 -81.98
N LEU A 319 26.25 -61.54 -80.69
CA LEU A 319 25.24 -62.24 -79.89
C LEU A 319 23.82 -62.02 -80.44
N ALA A 320 23.53 -60.83 -80.95
CA ALA A 320 22.21 -60.52 -81.51
C ALA A 320 21.89 -61.27 -82.81
N GLU A 321 22.88 -61.87 -83.50
CA GLU A 321 22.66 -62.68 -84.72
C GLU A 321 21.97 -64.03 -84.44
N SER A 322 21.99 -64.52 -83.19
CA SER A 322 21.34 -65.77 -82.78
C SER A 322 20.52 -65.58 -81.49
N PRO A 323 19.25 -65.13 -81.58
CA PRO A 323 18.45 -64.71 -80.43
C PRO A 323 18.26 -65.78 -79.35
N ASP A 324 18.09 -67.04 -79.77
CA ASP A 324 17.89 -68.14 -78.84
C ASP A 324 19.20 -68.52 -78.13
N ARG A 325 20.34 -68.50 -78.84
CA ARG A 325 21.66 -68.67 -78.23
C ARG A 325 21.98 -67.53 -77.27
N ALA A 326 21.64 -66.28 -77.62
CA ALA A 326 21.85 -65.11 -76.78
C ALA A 326 21.08 -65.18 -75.46
N LYS A 327 19.80 -65.58 -75.49
CA LYS A 327 18.99 -65.76 -74.27
C LYS A 327 19.56 -66.83 -73.34
N ARG A 328 20.07 -67.94 -73.91
CA ARG A 328 20.70 -69.01 -73.12
C ARG A 328 22.05 -68.55 -72.58
N ALA A 329 22.89 -67.88 -73.39
CA ALA A 329 24.15 -67.30 -72.95
C ALA A 329 23.95 -66.26 -71.82
N GLN A 330 22.92 -65.41 -71.91
CA GLN A 330 22.52 -64.48 -70.85
C GLN A 330 22.10 -65.21 -69.58
N LEU A 331 21.28 -66.25 -69.70
CA LEU A 331 20.88 -67.08 -68.55
C LEU A 331 22.09 -67.71 -67.88
N TYR A 332 23.01 -68.31 -68.65
CA TYR A 332 24.22 -68.91 -68.11
C TYR A 332 25.21 -67.88 -67.57
N ALA A 333 25.26 -66.65 -68.10
CA ALA A 333 26.00 -65.53 -67.52
C ALA A 333 25.44 -65.09 -66.17
N LEU A 334 24.11 -65.06 -66.00
CA LEU A 334 23.48 -64.79 -64.71
C LEU A 334 23.76 -65.90 -63.69
N VAL A 335 23.67 -67.16 -64.12
CA VAL A 335 24.00 -68.31 -63.27
C VAL A 335 25.48 -68.31 -62.90
N SER A 336 26.38 -68.06 -63.86
CA SER A 336 27.83 -67.95 -63.64
C SER A 336 28.17 -66.79 -62.69
N THR A 337 27.48 -65.65 -62.81
CA THR A 337 27.61 -64.53 -61.88
C THR A 337 27.14 -64.91 -60.47
N TRP A 338 26.01 -65.62 -60.35
CA TRP A 338 25.51 -66.08 -59.05
C TRP A 338 26.45 -67.08 -58.37
N ILE A 339 27.00 -68.03 -59.13
CA ILE A 339 28.03 -68.98 -58.66
C ILE A 339 29.23 -68.22 -58.10
N HIS A 340 29.73 -67.23 -58.86
CA HIS A 340 30.90 -66.44 -58.44
C HIS A 340 30.62 -65.60 -57.18
N GLN A 341 29.42 -65.02 -57.06
CA GLN A 341 29.07 -64.17 -55.92
C GLN A 341 28.83 -64.96 -54.61
N HIS A 342 28.40 -66.22 -54.70
CA HIS A 342 28.01 -67.03 -53.53
C HIS A 342 28.96 -68.22 -53.27
N ASP A 343 30.09 -68.27 -53.97
CA ASP A 343 31.16 -69.27 -53.80
C ASP A 343 30.65 -70.73 -53.82
N HIS A 344 29.74 -71.02 -54.76
CA HIS A 344 29.07 -72.32 -54.84
C HIS A 344 30.07 -73.46 -55.14
N ALA A 345 30.02 -74.53 -54.35
CA ALA A 345 30.95 -75.65 -54.46
C ALA A 345 30.84 -76.33 -55.84
N ALA A 346 31.98 -76.61 -56.47
CA ALA A 346 32.07 -77.29 -57.77
C ALA A 346 31.84 -78.80 -57.65
N ASP A 347 30.73 -79.22 -57.03
CA ASP A 347 30.35 -80.62 -56.86
C ASP A 347 29.71 -81.24 -58.12
N GLY A 348 29.53 -80.42 -59.14
CA GLY A 348 28.91 -80.77 -60.41
C GLY A 348 27.38 -80.68 -60.39
N ARG A 349 26.76 -80.03 -59.40
CA ARG A 349 25.32 -79.81 -59.35
C ARG A 349 24.93 -78.39 -59.78
N CYS A 350 23.68 -78.25 -60.22
CA CYS A 350 23.12 -76.98 -60.62
C CYS A 350 22.84 -76.12 -59.37
N PRO A 351 23.39 -74.90 -59.26
CA PRO A 351 23.15 -74.03 -58.10
C PRO A 351 21.69 -73.60 -57.95
N VAL A 352 20.90 -73.67 -59.02
CA VAL A 352 19.50 -73.19 -59.05
C VAL A 352 18.53 -74.34 -58.73
N CYS A 353 18.70 -75.52 -59.34
CA CYS A 353 17.76 -76.64 -59.20
C CYS A 353 18.36 -77.89 -58.53
N THR A 354 19.64 -77.88 -58.17
CA THR A 354 20.39 -78.96 -57.50
C THR A 354 20.56 -80.28 -58.27
N ALA A 355 20.07 -80.35 -59.52
CA ALA A 355 20.28 -81.49 -60.40
C ALA A 355 21.76 -81.66 -60.80
N ASP A 356 22.20 -82.90 -61.05
CA ASP A 356 23.56 -83.19 -61.52
C ASP A 356 23.75 -82.63 -62.95
N LEU A 357 24.78 -81.81 -63.13
CA LEU A 357 25.14 -81.18 -64.40
C LEU A 357 26.06 -82.06 -65.25
N ARG A 358 26.57 -83.18 -64.71
CA ARG A 358 27.43 -84.11 -65.47
C ARG A 358 26.65 -84.72 -66.63
N GLY A 359 27.06 -84.40 -67.86
CA GLY A 359 26.41 -84.85 -69.09
C GLY A 359 25.10 -84.12 -69.43
N ALA A 360 24.75 -83.05 -68.70
CA ALA A 360 23.58 -82.24 -69.00
C ALA A 360 23.86 -81.34 -70.22
N CYS A 361 23.05 -81.47 -71.27
CA CYS A 361 23.09 -80.59 -72.44
C CYS A 361 21.93 -79.59 -72.40
N ASP A 362 22.22 -78.37 -72.83
CA ASP A 362 21.22 -77.34 -73.03
C ASP A 362 20.29 -77.72 -74.22
N PRO A 363 18.98 -77.84 -74.02
CA PRO A 363 18.08 -78.34 -75.06
C PRO A 363 17.92 -77.40 -76.26
N VAL A 364 18.33 -76.12 -76.15
CA VAL A 364 18.17 -75.11 -77.21
C VAL A 364 19.44 -75.00 -78.05
N THR A 365 20.61 -75.09 -77.43
CA THR A 365 21.91 -74.92 -78.10
C THR A 365 22.63 -76.24 -78.36
N GLY A 366 22.22 -77.34 -77.72
CA GLY A 366 22.80 -78.67 -77.86
C GLY A 366 24.17 -78.86 -77.18
N LEU A 367 24.78 -77.80 -76.65
CA LEU A 367 26.06 -77.84 -75.96
C LEU A 367 25.92 -78.26 -74.50
N ALA A 368 27.00 -78.74 -73.90
CA ALA A 368 27.01 -79.08 -72.48
C ALA A 368 26.80 -77.81 -71.64
N VAL A 369 25.98 -77.90 -70.59
CA VAL A 369 25.72 -76.78 -69.68
C VAL A 369 27.02 -76.29 -69.01
N ALA A 370 27.98 -77.19 -68.79
CA ALA A 370 29.30 -76.84 -68.27
C ALA A 370 30.08 -75.91 -69.22
N ASP A 371 30.03 -76.18 -70.54
CA ASP A 371 30.71 -75.35 -71.54
C ASP A 371 30.11 -73.94 -71.60
N HIS A 372 28.78 -73.83 -71.49
CA HIS A 372 28.10 -72.53 -71.40
C HIS A 372 28.50 -71.73 -70.17
N LEU A 373 28.70 -72.38 -69.02
CA LEU A 373 29.12 -71.70 -67.79
C LEU A 373 30.57 -71.20 -67.86
N VAL A 374 31.46 -71.92 -68.58
CA VAL A 374 32.85 -71.52 -68.86
C VAL A 374 32.91 -70.40 -69.90
N GLU A 375 32.13 -70.48 -70.98
CA GLU A 375 32.05 -69.41 -71.99
C GLU A 375 31.54 -68.12 -71.33
N ALA A 376 30.49 -68.23 -70.52
CA ALA A 376 29.95 -67.12 -69.75
C ALA A 376 30.95 -66.51 -68.76
N GLU A 377 31.87 -67.30 -68.19
CA GLU A 377 32.89 -66.82 -67.24
C GLU A 377 33.81 -65.73 -67.82
N THR A 378 34.13 -65.80 -69.11
CA THR A 378 35.05 -64.85 -69.76
C THR A 378 34.48 -63.45 -69.99
N SER A 379 33.15 -63.28 -69.98
CA SER A 379 32.49 -61.99 -70.26
C SER A 379 31.15 -61.86 -69.53
N ARG A 380 31.09 -62.35 -68.27
CA ARG A 380 29.87 -62.43 -67.44
C ARG A 380 29.06 -61.14 -67.42
N GLU A 381 29.72 -60.01 -67.19
CA GLU A 381 29.07 -58.71 -67.00
C GLU A 381 28.54 -58.12 -68.31
N LEU A 382 29.25 -58.29 -69.43
CA LEU A 382 28.83 -57.76 -70.73
C LEU A 382 27.70 -58.59 -71.33
N ILE A 383 27.82 -59.93 -71.28
CA ILE A 383 26.85 -60.85 -71.88
C ILE A 383 25.52 -60.81 -71.10
N ALA A 384 25.56 -60.61 -69.78
CA ALA A 384 24.35 -60.53 -68.95
C ALA A 384 23.52 -59.24 -69.16
N GLN A 385 24.08 -58.20 -69.78
CA GLN A 385 23.40 -56.93 -70.02
C GLN A 385 22.58 -56.95 -71.31
N THR A 386 21.45 -56.25 -71.32
CA THR A 386 20.78 -55.86 -72.57
C THR A 386 21.53 -54.70 -73.25
N VAL A 387 21.38 -54.55 -74.56
CA VAL A 387 22.00 -53.45 -75.32
C VAL A 387 21.65 -52.06 -74.73
N ALA A 388 20.42 -51.89 -74.24
CA ALA A 388 19.98 -50.65 -73.61
C ALA A 388 20.69 -50.39 -72.25
N GLN A 389 20.87 -51.43 -71.44
CA GLN A 389 21.61 -51.34 -70.17
C GLN A 389 23.08 -51.03 -70.40
N TRP A 390 23.69 -51.66 -71.40
CA TRP A 390 25.07 -51.40 -71.83
C TRP A 390 25.24 -49.94 -72.31
N ALA A 391 24.34 -49.45 -73.17
CA ALA A 391 24.41 -48.08 -73.69
C ALA A 391 24.23 -47.05 -72.56
N SER A 392 23.33 -47.31 -71.61
CA SER A 392 23.13 -46.46 -70.42
C SER A 392 24.35 -46.45 -69.51
N ARG A 393 24.97 -47.61 -69.26
CA ARG A 393 26.21 -47.74 -68.49
C ARG A 393 27.33 -46.91 -69.10
N TRP A 394 27.58 -47.05 -70.41
CA TRP A 394 28.62 -46.29 -71.10
C TRP A 394 28.34 -44.80 -71.17
N HIS A 395 27.08 -44.39 -71.35
CA HIS A 395 26.71 -42.98 -71.29
C HIS A 395 27.04 -42.38 -69.91
N GLY A 396 26.72 -43.09 -68.82
CA GLY A 396 27.08 -42.67 -67.46
C GLY A 396 28.59 -42.67 -67.20
N GLN A 397 29.28 -43.73 -67.64
CA GLN A 397 30.72 -43.89 -67.46
C GLN A 397 31.52 -42.80 -68.20
N LEU A 398 31.17 -42.51 -69.45
CA LEU A 398 31.82 -41.43 -70.21
C LEU A 398 31.59 -40.08 -69.52
N LEU A 399 30.37 -39.77 -69.08
CA LEU A 399 30.13 -38.52 -68.34
C LEU A 399 30.91 -38.42 -67.02
N GLN A 400 31.32 -39.52 -66.41
CA GLN A 400 32.16 -39.52 -65.20
C GLN A 400 33.65 -39.40 -65.51
N GLN A 401 34.09 -39.96 -66.65
CA GLN A 401 35.50 -40.08 -66.98
C GLN A 401 36.00 -38.97 -67.93
N LEU A 402 35.11 -38.29 -68.66
CA LEU A 402 35.48 -37.20 -69.56
C LEU A 402 36.23 -36.08 -68.82
N PRO A 403 37.29 -35.51 -69.43
CA PRO A 403 38.01 -34.37 -68.87
C PRO A 403 37.08 -33.18 -68.56
N GLU A 404 37.39 -32.46 -67.48
CA GLU A 404 36.62 -31.28 -67.03
C GLU A 404 36.44 -30.22 -68.12
N ALA A 405 37.43 -30.08 -69.02
CA ALA A 405 37.37 -29.15 -70.13
C ALA A 405 36.23 -29.43 -71.14
N ILE A 406 35.76 -30.68 -71.27
CA ILE A 406 34.74 -31.08 -72.27
C ILE A 406 33.49 -31.73 -71.68
N ILE A 407 33.48 -32.08 -70.39
CA ILE A 407 32.30 -32.66 -69.73
C ILE A 407 31.07 -31.74 -69.82
N GLY A 408 31.27 -30.42 -69.78
CA GLY A 408 30.21 -29.43 -69.93
C GLY A 408 29.62 -29.41 -71.35
N GLU A 409 30.48 -29.58 -72.36
CA GLU A 409 30.10 -29.63 -73.77
C GLU A 409 29.51 -30.98 -74.18
N ALA A 410 29.79 -32.05 -73.44
CA ALA A 410 29.08 -33.32 -73.62
C ALA A 410 27.59 -33.19 -73.24
N ARG A 411 27.25 -32.25 -72.34
CA ARG A 411 25.88 -32.04 -71.84
C ARG A 411 25.09 -31.02 -72.66
N ALA A 412 25.74 -30.02 -73.25
CA ALA A 412 25.11 -28.92 -73.99
C ALA A 412 25.74 -28.72 -75.38
N ASP A 413 24.95 -28.30 -76.38
CA ASP A 413 25.46 -28.16 -77.73
C ASP A 413 26.42 -26.96 -77.87
N LEU A 414 27.53 -27.18 -78.59
CA LEU A 414 28.39 -26.13 -79.13
C LEU A 414 27.81 -25.59 -80.44
N PRO A 415 28.02 -24.30 -80.76
CA PRO A 415 27.64 -23.73 -82.05
C PRO A 415 28.34 -24.44 -83.21
N SER A 416 27.89 -24.16 -84.44
CA SER A 416 28.51 -24.68 -85.67
C SER A 416 29.95 -24.19 -85.86
N LEU A 417 30.23 -22.95 -85.47
CA LEU A 417 31.53 -22.31 -85.66
C LEU A 417 32.07 -21.80 -84.31
N PRO A 418 33.37 -22.00 -84.01
CA PRO A 418 33.97 -21.49 -82.77
C PRO A 418 34.00 -19.95 -82.72
N ALA A 419 34.04 -19.29 -83.88
CA ALA A 419 33.99 -17.83 -84.00
C ALA A 419 32.68 -17.21 -83.48
N GLU A 420 31.56 -17.95 -83.55
CA GLU A 420 30.26 -17.45 -83.06
C GLU A 420 30.31 -17.13 -81.56
N LEU A 421 31.06 -17.91 -80.76
CA LEU A 421 31.24 -17.64 -79.32
C LEU A 421 31.98 -16.32 -79.04
N LEU A 422 32.94 -15.96 -79.90
CA LEU A 422 33.68 -14.70 -79.77
C LEU A 422 32.81 -13.50 -80.17
N VAL A 423 32.01 -13.65 -81.22
CA VAL A 423 31.08 -12.63 -81.69
C VAL A 423 29.98 -12.38 -80.65
N THR A 424 29.37 -13.44 -80.10
CA THR A 424 28.36 -13.32 -79.04
C THR A 424 28.92 -12.64 -77.79
N GLY A 425 30.14 -13.01 -77.38
CA GLY A 425 30.81 -12.37 -76.24
C GLY A 425 30.99 -10.86 -76.44
N MET A 426 31.49 -10.45 -77.61
CA MET A 426 31.83 -9.05 -77.86
C MET A 426 30.64 -8.16 -78.25
N THR A 427 29.57 -8.71 -78.84
CA THR A 427 28.44 -7.90 -79.34
C THR A 427 27.24 -7.88 -78.42
N ALA A 428 27.00 -8.95 -77.65
CA ALA A 428 25.84 -9.07 -76.77
C ALA A 428 26.26 -9.07 -75.29
N GLU A 429 27.17 -9.96 -74.88
CA GLU A 429 27.51 -10.13 -73.46
C GLU A 429 28.23 -8.90 -72.89
N LEU A 430 29.13 -8.27 -73.67
CA LEU A 430 29.83 -7.06 -73.26
C LEU A 430 28.88 -5.87 -73.05
N TYR A 431 27.86 -5.69 -73.89
CA TYR A 431 26.92 -4.57 -73.78
C TYR A 431 25.81 -4.82 -72.74
N ALA A 432 25.70 -6.05 -72.24
CA ALA A 432 24.82 -6.40 -71.14
C ALA A 432 25.47 -6.15 -69.76
N THR A 433 26.76 -5.81 -69.67
CA THR A 433 27.42 -5.50 -68.40
C THR A 433 27.09 -4.09 -67.91
N GLU A 434 27.12 -3.89 -66.58
CA GLU A 434 26.71 -2.61 -65.95
C GLU A 434 27.48 -1.39 -66.49
N GLY A 435 28.76 -1.56 -66.86
CA GLY A 435 29.58 -0.46 -67.37
C GLY A 435 29.19 -0.02 -68.78
N PHE A 436 28.60 -0.89 -69.59
CA PHE A 436 28.16 -0.56 -70.95
C PHE A 436 26.65 -0.32 -71.06
N SER A 437 25.88 -0.69 -70.03
CA SER A 437 24.44 -0.41 -69.94
C SER A 437 24.20 1.08 -69.69
N GLY A 438 23.43 1.75 -70.54
CA GLY A 438 23.14 3.19 -70.42
C GLY A 438 23.80 4.03 -71.52
N SER A 439 24.43 5.16 -71.15
CA SER A 439 25.00 6.14 -72.10
C SER A 439 26.06 5.53 -73.03
N LEU A 440 26.78 4.49 -72.57
CA LEU A 440 27.82 3.79 -73.34
C LEU A 440 27.28 2.72 -74.30
N SER A 441 25.97 2.39 -74.25
CA SER A 441 25.34 1.46 -75.20
C SER A 441 25.34 1.99 -76.63
N ALA A 442 25.40 3.32 -76.81
CA ALA A 442 25.53 3.96 -78.11
C ALA A 442 26.81 3.55 -78.88
N LEU A 443 27.80 2.97 -78.20
CA LEU A 443 29.01 2.45 -78.83
C LEU A 443 28.79 1.11 -79.55
N ALA A 444 27.66 0.43 -79.32
CA ALA A 444 27.41 -0.93 -79.80
C ALA A 444 27.40 -1.05 -81.31
N GLU A 445 26.73 -0.13 -82.01
CA GLU A 445 26.53 -0.21 -83.47
C GLU A 445 27.86 -0.30 -84.24
N ASP A 446 28.75 0.67 -84.04
CA ASP A 446 30.06 0.70 -84.70
C ASP A 446 30.96 -0.46 -84.28
N SER A 447 30.90 -0.84 -83.00
CA SER A 447 31.71 -1.92 -82.45
C SER A 447 31.28 -3.30 -82.98
N ASN A 448 29.98 -3.52 -83.15
CA ASN A 448 29.42 -4.77 -83.67
C ASN A 448 29.81 -4.97 -85.13
N MET A 449 29.81 -3.90 -85.92
CA MET A 449 30.31 -3.94 -87.29
C MET A 449 31.82 -4.29 -87.33
N LEU A 450 32.63 -3.67 -86.45
CA LEU A 450 34.06 -4.00 -86.34
C LEU A 450 34.29 -5.46 -85.92
N VAL A 451 33.50 -5.97 -84.98
CA VAL A 451 33.54 -7.37 -84.53
C VAL A 451 33.22 -8.32 -85.68
N ALA A 452 32.18 -8.03 -86.49
CA ALA A 452 31.79 -8.84 -87.63
C ALA A 452 32.87 -8.86 -88.73
N GLU A 453 33.45 -7.71 -89.06
CA GLU A 453 34.56 -7.59 -90.02
C GLU A 453 35.80 -8.38 -89.57
N MET A 454 36.15 -8.31 -88.28
CA MET A 454 37.29 -9.05 -87.73
C MET A 454 37.02 -10.55 -87.62
N ALA A 455 35.78 -10.97 -87.33
CA ALA A 455 35.39 -12.38 -87.27
C ALA A 455 35.48 -13.06 -88.64
N ALA A 456 35.19 -12.34 -89.73
CA ALA A 456 35.31 -12.85 -91.10
C ALA A 456 36.75 -13.22 -91.50
N ASN A 457 37.76 -12.64 -90.82
CA ASN A 457 39.17 -12.92 -91.05
C ASN A 457 39.71 -14.11 -90.23
N LEU A 458 38.87 -14.77 -89.42
CA LEU A 458 39.28 -15.94 -88.64
C LEU A 458 39.41 -17.21 -89.52
N PRO A 459 40.32 -18.14 -89.19
CA PRO A 459 40.51 -19.37 -89.95
C PRO A 459 39.23 -20.25 -90.01
N PRO A 460 38.97 -20.95 -91.13
CA PRO A 460 37.81 -21.82 -91.25
C PRO A 460 37.87 -23.00 -90.27
N PHE A 461 36.70 -23.51 -89.86
CA PHE A 461 36.56 -24.68 -88.99
C PHE A 461 35.97 -25.85 -89.78
N GLU A 462 36.59 -27.03 -89.66
CA GLU A 462 36.11 -28.28 -90.28
C GLU A 462 35.37 -29.14 -89.26
N GLU A 463 34.16 -29.59 -89.61
CA GLU A 463 33.32 -30.42 -88.73
C GLU A 463 33.83 -31.88 -88.69
N PRO A 464 34.01 -32.49 -87.50
CA PRO A 464 34.50 -33.86 -87.39
C PRO A 464 33.51 -34.91 -87.89
N SER A 465 34.03 -36.02 -88.44
CA SER A 465 33.24 -37.15 -88.91
C SER A 465 32.52 -37.87 -87.76
N THR A 466 31.26 -38.25 -87.96
CA THR A 466 30.47 -38.95 -86.93
C THR A 466 30.80 -40.45 -86.89
N ARG A 467 31.08 -40.96 -85.69
CA ARG A 467 31.31 -42.40 -85.45
C ARG A 467 29.99 -43.18 -85.52
N SER A 468 30.04 -44.46 -85.94
CA SER A 468 28.85 -45.32 -86.11
C SER A 468 28.99 -46.65 -85.36
N LEU A 469 27.90 -47.15 -84.79
CA LEU A 469 27.82 -48.46 -84.13
C LEU A 469 27.09 -49.47 -85.03
N PRO A 470 27.30 -50.81 -84.84
CA PRO A 470 26.58 -51.84 -85.59
C PRO A 470 25.06 -51.64 -85.55
N ALA A 471 24.35 -51.94 -86.65
CA ALA A 471 22.93 -51.62 -86.81
C ALA A 471 22.03 -52.24 -85.72
N SER A 472 22.35 -53.45 -85.25
CA SER A 472 21.65 -54.14 -84.15
C SER A 472 21.80 -53.45 -82.79
N VAL A 473 22.85 -52.66 -82.61
CA VAL A 473 23.16 -51.91 -81.37
C VAL A 473 22.71 -50.45 -81.45
N ALA A 474 22.92 -49.81 -82.61
CA ALA A 474 22.69 -48.38 -82.81
C ALA A 474 21.26 -47.93 -82.46
N GLY A 475 20.25 -48.76 -82.75
CA GLY A 475 18.84 -48.47 -82.44
C GLY A 475 18.54 -48.28 -80.94
N HIS A 476 19.39 -48.81 -80.05
CA HIS A 476 19.23 -48.72 -78.60
C HIS A 476 20.28 -47.81 -77.92
N ALA A 477 21.17 -47.17 -78.70
CA ALA A 477 22.31 -46.39 -78.21
C ALA A 477 22.31 -44.91 -78.67
N GLY A 478 21.15 -44.36 -79.06
CA GLY A 478 21.05 -43.01 -79.63
C GLY A 478 21.57 -41.86 -78.73
N THR A 479 21.36 -41.96 -77.41
CA THR A 479 21.88 -40.98 -76.44
C THR A 479 23.41 -41.05 -76.32
N LEU A 480 23.98 -42.26 -76.36
CA LEU A 480 25.42 -42.49 -76.35
C LEU A 480 26.08 -41.94 -77.63
N LEU A 481 25.50 -42.20 -78.81
CA LEU A 481 25.99 -41.66 -80.09
C LEU A 481 25.96 -40.11 -80.12
N THR A 482 24.91 -39.51 -79.55
CA THR A 482 24.80 -38.04 -79.45
C THR A 482 25.89 -37.47 -78.55
N LEU A 483 26.15 -38.11 -77.41
CA LEU A 483 27.24 -37.73 -76.50
C LEU A 483 28.60 -37.83 -77.21
N MET A 484 28.87 -38.93 -77.91
CA MET A 484 30.12 -39.11 -78.66
C MET A 484 30.33 -38.02 -79.70
N LYS A 485 29.27 -37.67 -80.47
CA LYS A 485 29.32 -36.57 -81.44
C LYS A 485 29.66 -35.22 -80.81
N ARG A 486 29.05 -34.90 -79.67
CA ARG A 486 29.31 -33.64 -78.94
C ARG A 486 30.75 -33.57 -78.44
N VAL A 487 31.26 -34.67 -77.91
CA VAL A 487 32.64 -34.80 -77.46
C VAL A 487 33.62 -34.63 -78.62
N ASP A 488 33.39 -35.29 -79.76
CA ASP A 488 34.24 -35.14 -80.96
C ASP A 488 34.27 -33.66 -81.44
N ARG A 489 33.14 -32.95 -81.42
CA ARG A 489 33.08 -31.50 -81.76
C ARG A 489 33.83 -30.64 -80.74
N ALA A 490 33.70 -30.91 -79.45
CA ALA A 490 34.41 -30.17 -78.41
C ALA A 490 35.94 -30.36 -78.52
N ILE A 491 36.39 -31.57 -78.86
CA ILE A 491 37.80 -31.87 -79.16
C ILE A 491 38.26 -31.11 -80.41
N ALA A 492 37.43 -31.05 -81.45
CA ALA A 492 37.73 -30.28 -82.67
C ALA A 492 37.85 -28.77 -82.39
N PHE A 493 36.96 -28.19 -81.57
CA PHE A 493 37.06 -26.79 -81.14
C PHE A 493 38.34 -26.53 -80.33
N ALA A 494 38.71 -27.44 -79.43
CA ALA A 494 39.95 -27.34 -78.66
C ALA A 494 41.18 -27.36 -79.59
N LYS A 495 41.23 -28.28 -80.56
CA LYS A 495 42.30 -28.35 -81.57
C LYS A 495 42.39 -27.10 -82.42
N TRP A 496 41.25 -26.60 -82.92
CA TRP A 496 41.18 -25.38 -83.74
C TRP A 496 41.71 -24.16 -82.96
N ARG A 497 41.30 -24.00 -81.71
CA ARG A 497 41.78 -22.92 -80.85
C ARG A 497 43.29 -23.00 -80.63
N THR A 498 43.82 -24.18 -80.32
CA THR A 498 45.26 -24.36 -80.08
C THR A 498 46.06 -24.05 -81.36
N ALA A 499 45.55 -24.44 -82.53
CA ALA A 499 46.19 -24.18 -83.82
C ALA A 499 46.22 -22.68 -84.19
N HIS A 500 45.21 -21.91 -83.78
CA HIS A 500 45.01 -20.51 -84.21
C HIS A 500 45.04 -19.49 -83.07
N THR A 501 45.87 -19.74 -82.05
CA THR A 501 45.95 -18.88 -80.85
C THR A 501 46.41 -17.45 -81.17
N ALA A 502 47.27 -17.27 -82.17
CA ALA A 502 47.80 -15.95 -82.55
C ALA A 502 46.72 -15.06 -83.20
N GLU A 503 45.90 -15.64 -84.08
CA GLU A 503 44.81 -14.99 -84.79
C GLU A 503 43.69 -14.60 -83.82
N LEU A 504 43.40 -15.46 -82.84
CA LEU A 504 42.43 -15.18 -81.76
C LEU A 504 42.87 -14.03 -80.85
N LEU A 505 44.15 -13.97 -80.49
CA LEU A 505 44.70 -12.84 -79.74
C LEU A 505 44.69 -11.55 -80.58
N GLY A 506 44.97 -11.65 -81.88
CA GLY A 506 44.84 -10.55 -82.84
C GLY A 506 43.43 -9.97 -82.89
N PHE A 507 42.40 -10.81 -82.98
CA PHE A 507 40.99 -10.42 -82.94
C PHE A 507 40.65 -9.62 -81.67
N ILE A 508 40.99 -10.14 -80.48
CA ILE A 508 40.71 -9.47 -79.21
C ILE A 508 41.47 -8.14 -79.09
N LEU A 509 42.73 -8.09 -79.54
CA LEU A 509 43.54 -6.87 -79.47
C LEU A 509 43.04 -5.77 -80.42
N ALA A 510 42.59 -6.13 -81.63
CA ALA A 510 42.04 -5.18 -82.60
C ALA A 510 40.80 -4.47 -82.05
N ILE A 511 39.87 -5.22 -81.44
CA ILE A 511 38.65 -4.64 -80.84
C ILE A 511 38.98 -3.76 -79.63
N ARG A 512 39.97 -4.15 -78.81
CA ARG A 512 40.35 -3.42 -77.58
C ARG A 512 41.19 -2.17 -77.84
N LYS A 513 42.14 -2.21 -78.76
CA LYS A 513 43.15 -1.14 -78.96
C LYS A 513 43.10 -0.48 -80.34
N GLY A 514 42.48 -1.11 -81.32
CA GLY A 514 42.59 -0.76 -82.74
C GLY A 514 43.97 -1.08 -83.31
N ASP A 515 44.06 -1.26 -84.63
CA ASP A 515 45.35 -1.41 -85.31
C ASP A 515 46.15 -0.11 -85.26
N SER A 516 47.48 -0.21 -85.25
CA SER A 516 48.38 0.94 -85.09
C SER A 516 48.33 1.94 -86.25
N CYS A 517 47.85 1.56 -87.45
CA CYS A 517 47.85 2.42 -88.65
C CYS A 517 46.63 2.26 -89.60
N GLY A 518 45.47 1.74 -89.15
CA GLY A 518 44.30 1.51 -90.02
C GLY A 518 43.10 2.44 -89.77
N GLN A 519 42.20 2.57 -90.77
CA GLN A 519 40.91 3.30 -90.68
C GLN A 519 39.99 2.78 -89.55
N ASN A 520 40.23 1.56 -89.06
CA ASN A 520 39.46 0.94 -87.97
C ASN A 520 39.88 1.39 -86.56
N ALA A 521 40.92 2.22 -86.42
CA ALA A 521 41.43 2.67 -85.12
C ALA A 521 40.42 3.53 -84.32
N GLU A 522 39.57 4.31 -85.01
CA GLU A 522 38.56 5.16 -84.37
C GLU A 522 37.31 4.39 -83.92
N ARG A 523 37.08 3.18 -84.48
CA ARG A 523 35.95 2.30 -84.14
C ARG A 523 36.24 1.41 -82.91
N ALA A 524 37.49 1.35 -82.45
CA ALA A 524 37.89 0.51 -81.31
C ALA A 524 37.35 1.04 -79.97
N ILE A 525 36.70 0.16 -79.21
CA ILE A 525 35.99 0.49 -77.95
C ILE A 525 36.94 1.14 -76.94
N GLY A 526 38.15 0.59 -76.77
CA GLY A 526 39.09 1.07 -75.75
C GLY A 526 39.70 2.44 -76.02
N ARG A 527 39.73 2.92 -77.28
CA ARG A 527 40.15 4.30 -77.59
C ARG A 527 39.03 5.29 -77.30
N ARG A 528 37.79 4.97 -77.70
CA ARG A 528 36.60 5.81 -77.44
C ARG A 528 36.37 6.03 -75.94
N LEU A 529 36.49 4.97 -75.13
CA LEU A 529 36.39 5.08 -73.67
C LEU A 529 37.48 5.98 -73.05
N LYS A 530 38.73 5.93 -73.55
CA LYS A 530 39.81 6.82 -73.07
C LYS A 530 39.57 8.29 -73.45
N THR A 531 39.01 8.55 -74.63
CA THR A 531 38.63 9.91 -75.03
C THR A 531 37.51 10.45 -74.12
N LEU A 532 36.49 9.64 -73.84
CA LEU A 532 35.41 10.01 -72.92
C LEU A 532 35.91 10.24 -71.49
N LEU A 533 36.85 9.41 -71.00
CA LEU A 533 37.45 9.59 -69.68
C LEU A 533 38.16 10.95 -69.55
N LYS A 534 38.93 11.37 -70.55
CA LYS A 534 39.59 12.69 -70.54
C LYS A 534 38.58 13.85 -70.50
N ILE A 535 37.47 13.72 -71.21
CA ILE A 535 36.40 14.72 -71.21
C ILE A 535 35.76 14.81 -69.81
N VAL A 536 35.47 13.68 -69.18
CA VAL A 536 34.93 13.63 -67.80
C VAL A 536 35.92 14.16 -66.77
N GLU A 537 37.21 13.85 -66.88
CA GLU A 537 38.23 14.36 -65.97
C GLU A 537 38.37 15.89 -66.05
N SER A 538 38.12 16.49 -67.22
CA SER A 538 38.17 17.95 -67.40
C SER A 538 37.06 18.71 -66.66
N VAL A 539 35.92 18.06 -66.36
CA VAL A 539 34.80 18.67 -65.61
C VAL A 539 34.80 18.32 -64.12
N ALA A 540 35.79 17.55 -63.63
CA ALA A 540 35.88 17.14 -62.23
C ALA A 540 35.92 18.31 -61.21
N PRO A 541 36.60 19.45 -61.47
CA PRO A 541 36.58 20.60 -60.55
C PRO A 541 35.17 21.16 -60.29
N LEU A 542 34.30 21.15 -61.31
CA LEU A 542 32.91 21.60 -61.19
C LEU A 542 32.07 20.70 -60.28
N ASN A 543 32.38 19.39 -60.24
CA ASN A 543 31.72 18.45 -59.32
C ASN A 543 32.11 18.72 -57.86
N THR A 544 33.38 19.01 -57.61
CA THR A 544 33.87 19.38 -56.27
C THR A 544 33.24 20.70 -55.82
N ALA A 545 33.24 21.73 -56.66
CA ALA A 545 32.61 23.02 -56.37
C ALA A 545 31.10 22.90 -56.13
N GLY A 546 30.38 22.13 -56.96
CA GLY A 546 28.96 21.84 -56.76
C GLY A 546 28.67 21.11 -55.44
N THR A 547 29.56 20.20 -55.02
CA THR A 547 29.45 19.50 -53.73
C THR A 547 29.59 20.46 -52.55
N CYS A 548 30.51 21.42 -52.62
CA CYS A 548 30.64 22.47 -51.59
C CYS A 548 29.33 23.27 -51.46
N ILE A 549 28.72 23.71 -52.57
CA ILE A 549 27.45 24.44 -52.55
C ILE A 549 26.31 23.62 -51.93
N VAL A 550 26.20 22.34 -52.25
CA VAL A 550 25.20 21.44 -51.64
C VAL A 550 25.41 21.32 -50.12
N ARG A 551 26.66 21.21 -49.66
CA ARG A 551 26.98 21.15 -48.22
C ARG A 551 26.68 22.47 -47.51
N MET A 552 26.92 23.60 -48.16
CA MET A 552 26.59 24.93 -47.65
C MET A 552 25.09 25.14 -47.50
N GLU A 553 24.29 24.74 -48.50
CA GLU A 553 22.83 24.83 -48.41
C GLU A 553 22.27 23.89 -47.32
N ALA A 554 22.85 22.70 -47.17
CA ALA A 554 22.50 21.79 -46.08
C ALA A 554 22.78 22.41 -44.70
N ALA A 555 23.95 23.02 -44.51
CA ALA A 555 24.30 23.72 -43.27
C ALA A 555 23.38 24.93 -43.01
N ARG A 556 23.05 25.74 -44.02
CA ARG A 556 22.08 26.85 -43.91
C ARG A 556 20.69 26.36 -43.47
N SER A 557 20.19 25.32 -44.13
CA SER A 557 18.89 24.70 -43.79
C SER A 557 18.88 24.12 -42.38
N GLU A 558 19.98 23.47 -41.97
CA GLU A 558 20.14 22.94 -40.62
C GLU A 558 20.13 24.06 -39.57
N ARG A 559 20.86 25.15 -39.81
CA ARG A 559 20.87 26.34 -38.94
C ARG A 559 19.47 26.93 -38.77
N ALA A 560 18.72 27.09 -39.87
CA ALA A 560 17.36 27.62 -39.82
C ALA A 560 16.45 26.77 -38.92
N LYS A 561 16.50 25.43 -39.06
CA LYS A 561 15.73 24.51 -38.21
C LYS A 561 16.12 24.61 -36.72
N LYS A 562 17.42 24.76 -36.42
CA LYS A 562 17.90 24.92 -35.04
C LYS A 562 17.45 26.27 -34.46
N PHE A 563 17.48 27.33 -35.25
CA PHE A 563 17.00 28.65 -34.86
C PHE A 563 15.49 28.65 -34.58
N ASP A 564 14.67 28.02 -35.44
CA ASP A 564 13.23 27.86 -35.18
C ASP A 564 12.97 27.10 -33.88
N ARG A 565 13.77 26.06 -33.61
CA ARG A 565 13.70 25.31 -32.35
C ARG A 565 14.07 26.16 -31.14
N LEU A 566 15.04 27.07 -31.27
CA LEU A 566 15.41 28.03 -30.22
C LEU A 566 14.22 28.98 -29.91
N VAL A 567 13.54 29.48 -30.94
CA VAL A 567 12.32 30.30 -30.78
C VAL A 567 11.20 29.52 -30.10
N LEU A 568 10.98 28.25 -30.47
CA LEU A 568 10.02 27.37 -29.82
C LEU A 568 10.36 27.12 -28.34
N CYS A 569 11.64 26.98 -28.01
CA CYS A 569 12.10 26.88 -26.62
C CYS A 569 11.75 28.16 -25.83
N GLY A 570 11.95 29.34 -26.42
CA GLY A 570 11.54 30.61 -25.82
C GLY A 570 10.03 30.69 -25.57
N ARG A 571 9.21 30.30 -26.55
CA ARG A 571 7.74 30.24 -26.40
C ARG A 571 7.31 29.25 -25.33
N ALA A 572 7.93 28.08 -25.27
CA ALA A 572 7.64 27.06 -24.26
C ALA A 572 8.00 27.55 -22.85
N ALA A 573 9.16 28.18 -22.68
CA ALA A 573 9.56 28.76 -21.40
C ALA A 573 8.58 29.86 -20.93
N ALA A 574 8.16 30.76 -21.83
CA ALA A 574 7.17 31.79 -21.52
C ALA A 574 5.80 31.20 -21.13
N GLY A 575 5.34 30.16 -21.85
CA GLY A 575 4.09 29.46 -21.53
C GLY A 575 4.14 28.77 -20.16
N LEU A 576 5.27 28.15 -19.81
CA LEU A 576 5.48 27.52 -18.51
C LEU A 576 5.54 28.55 -17.36
N GLN A 577 6.14 29.73 -17.60
CA GLN A 577 6.18 30.82 -16.62
C GLN A 577 4.78 31.30 -16.23
N ALA A 578 3.82 31.30 -17.15
CA ALA A 578 2.43 31.68 -16.87
C ALA A 578 1.73 30.73 -15.87
N LEU A 579 2.22 29.48 -15.72
CA LEU A 579 1.65 28.49 -14.80
C LEU A 579 2.23 28.58 -13.38
N MET A 580 3.40 29.21 -13.20
CA MET A 580 4.09 29.29 -11.91
C MET A 580 3.26 29.97 -10.79
N PRO A 581 2.49 31.05 -11.07
CA PRO A 581 1.64 31.69 -10.05
C PRO A 581 0.51 30.81 -9.50
N LEU A 582 0.16 29.69 -10.17
CA LEU A 582 -0.86 28.77 -9.65
C LEU A 582 -0.46 28.16 -8.30
N GLY A 583 0.84 27.95 -8.07
CA GLY A 583 1.33 27.43 -6.80
C GLY A 583 1.10 28.39 -5.62
N THR A 584 1.29 29.71 -5.83
CA THR A 584 1.05 30.72 -4.78
C THR A 584 -0.43 30.92 -4.52
N LEU A 585 -1.27 30.87 -5.57
CA LEU A 585 -2.73 30.90 -5.44
C LEU A 585 -3.25 29.68 -4.67
N ALA A 586 -2.73 28.49 -4.96
CA ALA A 586 -3.09 27.27 -4.24
C ALA A 586 -2.72 27.37 -2.74
N GLN A 587 -1.53 27.90 -2.42
CA GLN A 587 -1.12 28.13 -1.04
C GLN A 587 -2.01 29.19 -0.33
N ALA A 588 -2.36 30.28 -1.01
CA ALA A 588 -3.27 31.29 -0.47
C ALA A 588 -4.68 30.72 -0.18
N GLN A 589 -5.16 29.80 -1.02
CA GLN A 589 -6.44 29.12 -0.81
C GLN A 589 -6.37 28.15 0.39
N VAL A 590 -5.25 27.45 0.59
CA VAL A 590 -4.99 26.64 1.79
C VAL A 590 -5.03 27.52 3.05
N ASP A 591 -4.35 28.67 3.03
CA ASP A 591 -4.32 29.60 4.16
C ASP A 591 -5.71 30.19 4.46
N SER A 592 -6.51 30.47 3.42
CA SER A 592 -7.90 30.90 3.56
C SER A 592 -8.78 29.82 4.19
N LEU A 593 -8.70 28.57 3.69
CA LEU A 593 -9.42 27.44 4.27
C LEU A 593 -9.03 27.21 5.74
N ARG A 594 -7.74 27.29 6.05
CA ARG A 594 -7.22 27.20 7.41
C ARG A 594 -7.85 28.25 8.33
N SER A 595 -7.92 29.50 7.88
CA SER A 595 -8.58 30.59 8.62
C SER A 595 -10.06 30.29 8.90
N ILE A 596 -10.79 29.78 7.89
CA ILE A 596 -12.21 29.40 8.03
C ILE A 596 -12.39 28.27 9.05
N LEU A 597 -11.51 27.27 9.03
CA LEU A 597 -11.61 26.09 9.89
C LEU A 597 -11.20 26.38 11.34
N GLN A 598 -10.28 27.33 11.57
CA GLN A 598 -9.70 27.59 12.90
C GLN A 598 -10.77 27.87 13.96
N THR A 599 -11.68 28.80 13.71
CA THR A 599 -12.74 29.17 14.67
C THR A 599 -13.65 27.99 15.04
N ARG A 600 -13.99 27.14 14.06
CA ARG A 600 -14.80 25.94 14.30
C ARG A 600 -14.02 24.83 15.00
N CYS A 601 -12.72 24.72 14.71
CA CYS A 601 -11.82 23.79 15.38
C CYS A 601 -11.73 24.10 16.89
N ASP A 602 -11.51 25.37 17.23
CA ASP A 602 -11.43 25.83 18.62
C ASP A 602 -12.76 25.62 19.35
N HIS A 603 -13.89 25.89 18.68
CA HIS A 603 -15.21 25.60 19.21
C HIS A 603 -15.39 24.12 19.59
N TRP A 604 -15.12 23.19 18.66
CA TRP A 604 -15.28 21.76 18.93
C TRP A 604 -14.29 21.24 19.98
N ARG A 605 -13.04 21.69 19.94
CA ARG A 605 -12.03 21.38 20.96
C ARG A 605 -12.52 21.78 22.34
N ASN A 606 -12.96 23.01 22.53
CA ASN A 606 -13.39 23.52 23.84
C ASN A 606 -14.65 22.82 24.39
N HIS A 607 -15.51 22.31 23.51
CA HIS A 607 -16.68 21.52 23.89
C HIS A 607 -16.33 20.08 24.29
N MET A 608 -15.27 19.49 23.75
CA MET A 608 -14.93 18.07 23.94
C MET A 608 -13.72 17.82 24.84
N TYR A 609 -12.89 18.84 25.07
CA TYR A 609 -11.64 18.75 25.80
C TYR A 609 -11.37 20.02 26.60
N GLN A 610 -10.83 19.88 27.81
CA GLN A 610 -10.27 20.98 28.59
C GLN A 610 -8.88 20.61 29.11
N ASN A 611 -7.99 21.60 29.10
CA ASN A 611 -6.71 21.52 29.76
C ASN A 611 -6.85 21.27 31.27
N ALA A 612 -5.98 20.42 31.82
CA ALA A 612 -5.97 20.08 33.25
C ALA A 612 -5.70 21.30 34.15
N THR A 613 -4.99 22.31 33.66
CA THR A 613 -4.71 23.56 34.39
C THR A 613 -4.81 24.76 33.47
N THR A 614 -5.04 25.94 34.04
CA THR A 614 -5.00 27.23 33.32
C THR A 614 -3.59 27.60 32.83
N TYR A 615 -2.54 26.93 33.34
CA TYR A 615 -1.16 27.15 32.93
C TYR A 615 -0.77 26.35 31.67
N ALA A 616 -1.53 25.31 31.32
CA ALA A 616 -1.22 24.45 30.18
C ALA A 616 -1.37 25.21 28.85
N PRO A 617 -0.50 24.95 27.86
CA PRO A 617 -0.54 25.61 26.57
C PRO A 617 -1.79 25.21 25.79
N ASP A 618 -2.45 26.20 25.19
CA ASP A 618 -3.68 25.99 24.43
C ASP A 618 -3.42 26.01 22.93
N LEU A 619 -4.37 25.51 22.13
CA LEU A 619 -4.28 25.55 20.68
C LEU A 619 -4.35 27.00 20.21
N THR A 620 -3.26 27.48 19.61
CA THR A 620 -3.17 28.86 19.09
C THR A 620 -3.30 28.92 17.58
N GLY A 621 -3.12 27.78 16.89
CA GLY A 621 -3.37 27.69 15.46
C GLY A 621 -3.15 26.31 14.88
N THR A 622 -3.81 26.03 13.77
CA THR A 622 -3.51 24.89 12.89
C THR A 622 -2.60 25.38 11.76
N VAL A 623 -1.65 24.55 11.35
CA VAL A 623 -0.77 24.79 10.19
C VAL A 623 -1.05 23.70 9.18
N MET A 624 -1.28 24.08 7.93
CA MET A 624 -1.51 23.13 6.85
C MET A 624 -0.76 23.61 5.62
N ASP A 625 -0.02 22.72 4.97
CA ASP A 625 0.58 23.00 3.68
C ASP A 625 -0.26 22.40 2.53
N ALA A 626 0.01 22.82 1.30
CA ALA A 626 -0.67 22.28 0.12
C ALA A 626 -0.41 20.79 -0.14
N LYS A 627 0.55 20.17 0.57
CA LYS A 627 0.84 18.74 0.49
C LYS A 627 0.09 17.92 1.53
N GLY A 628 -0.67 18.57 2.42
CA GLY A 628 -1.43 17.90 3.46
C GLY A 628 -0.61 17.53 4.70
N ILE A 629 0.46 18.26 4.99
CA ILE A 629 1.13 18.20 6.30
C ILE A 629 0.30 19.04 7.27
N LEU A 630 -0.27 18.38 8.29
CA LEU A 630 -1.03 19.03 9.34
C LEU A 630 -0.13 19.21 10.58
N GLY A 631 0.17 20.46 10.90
CA GLY A 631 0.81 20.90 12.13
C GLY A 631 -0.20 21.52 13.08
N LEU A 632 0.04 21.40 14.38
CA LEU A 632 -0.70 22.11 15.41
C LEU A 632 0.27 23.00 16.16
N GLN A 633 -0.10 24.25 16.38
CA GLN A 633 0.64 25.21 17.19
C GLN A 633 -0.10 25.38 18.51
N VAL A 634 0.65 25.27 19.60
CA VAL A 634 0.15 25.56 20.94
C VAL A 634 0.95 26.67 21.55
N GLY A 635 0.32 27.41 22.44
CA GLY A 635 0.94 28.58 23.00
C GLY A 635 0.30 29.06 24.28
N ARG A 636 0.99 29.98 24.92
CA ARG A 636 0.53 30.72 26.09
C ARG A 636 1.20 32.08 26.14
N ASP A 637 0.48 33.09 26.63
CA ASP A 637 1.00 34.44 26.89
C ASP A 637 1.78 35.05 25.69
N GLY A 638 1.32 34.77 24.46
CA GLY A 638 1.93 35.24 23.22
C GLY A 638 3.11 34.40 22.69
N VAL A 639 3.50 33.32 23.38
CA VAL A 639 4.53 32.37 22.92
C VAL A 639 3.86 31.19 22.22
N ASN A 640 4.30 30.83 21.01
CA ASN A 640 3.79 29.71 20.22
C ASN A 640 4.89 28.71 19.89
N ALA A 641 4.55 27.43 19.87
CA ALA A 641 5.44 26.36 19.44
C ALA A 641 4.67 25.11 18.95
N PRO A 642 5.33 24.21 18.19
CA PRO A 642 4.68 23.01 17.68
C PRO A 642 4.17 22.09 18.79
N ALA A 643 2.89 21.73 18.73
CA ALA A 643 2.19 20.97 19.76
C ALA A 643 2.83 19.61 20.04
N GLN A 644 3.38 18.95 19.03
CA GLN A 644 4.02 17.64 19.14
C GLN A 644 5.19 17.58 20.14
N HIS A 645 5.79 18.73 20.50
CA HIS A 645 6.91 18.80 21.44
C HIS A 645 6.51 19.24 22.85
N ILE A 646 5.29 19.75 23.04
CA ILE A 646 4.89 20.44 24.28
C ILE A 646 3.60 19.86 24.85
N SER A 647 2.62 19.53 23.99
CA SER A 647 1.33 19.03 24.41
C SER A 647 1.37 17.55 24.76
N ASN A 648 0.58 17.15 25.76
CA ASN A 648 0.35 15.74 26.04
C ASN A 648 -0.52 15.09 24.93
N ALA A 649 -0.57 13.76 24.92
CA ALA A 649 -1.31 13.00 23.91
C ALA A 649 -2.81 13.34 23.87
N SER A 650 -3.47 13.50 25.03
CA SER A 650 -4.90 13.84 25.11
C SER A 650 -5.20 15.21 24.48
N ALA A 651 -4.38 16.23 24.77
CA ALA A 651 -4.49 17.57 24.21
C ALA A 651 -4.28 17.59 22.68
N LEU A 652 -3.36 16.78 22.16
CA LEU A 652 -3.15 16.61 20.73
C LEU A 652 -4.35 15.94 20.06
N ARG A 653 -4.85 14.84 20.63
CA ARG A 653 -6.03 14.13 20.11
C ARG A 653 -7.29 14.99 20.17
N GLY A 654 -7.47 15.77 21.24
CA GLY A 654 -8.55 16.76 21.37
C GLY A 654 -8.50 17.84 20.30
N ALA A 655 -7.31 18.38 20.00
CA ALA A 655 -7.14 19.33 18.89
C ALA A 655 -7.42 18.69 17.52
N LEU A 656 -6.92 17.47 17.28
CA LEU A 656 -7.18 16.73 16.03
C LEU A 656 -8.66 16.43 15.83
N LEU A 657 -9.36 16.03 16.90
CA LEU A 657 -10.80 15.81 16.90
C LEU A 657 -11.57 17.11 16.57
N GLY A 658 -11.18 18.22 17.18
CA GLY A 658 -11.75 19.54 16.89
C GLY A 658 -11.57 19.94 15.42
N PHE A 659 -10.37 19.77 14.88
CA PHE A 659 -10.08 20.04 13.47
C PHE A 659 -10.87 19.13 12.54
N PHE A 660 -10.93 17.83 12.84
CA PHE A 660 -11.70 16.86 12.06
C PHE A 660 -13.19 17.24 11.98
N LEU A 661 -13.80 17.61 13.11
CA LEU A 661 -15.21 18.01 13.13
C LEU A 661 -15.45 19.31 12.37
N ALA A 662 -14.58 20.31 12.53
CA ALA A 662 -14.64 21.55 11.76
C ALA A 662 -14.52 21.30 10.26
N PHE A 663 -13.60 20.42 9.86
CA PHE A 663 -13.42 20.04 8.46
C PHE A 663 -14.63 19.30 7.91
N ARG A 664 -15.19 18.35 8.67
CA ARG A 664 -16.44 17.65 8.31
C ARG A 664 -17.59 18.62 8.10
N GLU A 665 -17.79 19.57 9.00
CA GLU A 665 -18.84 20.60 8.86
C GLU A 665 -18.66 21.41 7.58
N HIS A 666 -17.42 21.82 7.28
CA HIS A 666 -17.12 22.57 6.08
C HIS A 666 -17.43 21.75 4.81
N VAL A 667 -17.03 20.48 4.76
CA VAL A 667 -17.29 19.61 3.61
C VAL A 667 -18.79 19.36 3.43
N LEU A 668 -19.52 19.06 4.51
CA LEU A 668 -20.97 18.87 4.45
C LEU A 668 -21.69 20.12 3.92
N LYS A 669 -21.24 21.31 4.30
CA LYS A 669 -21.85 22.58 3.84
C LYS A 669 -21.54 22.87 2.36
N GLN A 670 -20.34 22.54 1.89
CA GLN A 670 -19.88 22.91 0.54
C GLN A 670 -20.20 21.84 -0.51
N ARG A 671 -20.18 20.56 -0.14
CA ARG A 671 -20.28 19.42 -1.07
C ARG A 671 -21.35 18.39 -0.70
N GLY A 672 -22.03 18.55 0.43
CA GLY A 672 -22.89 17.50 0.98
C GLY A 672 -22.10 16.32 1.54
N GLY A 673 -22.79 15.25 1.90
CA GLY A 673 -22.18 14.04 2.45
C GLY A 673 -23.07 13.33 3.46
N LEU A 674 -22.50 12.34 4.14
CA LEU A 674 -23.20 11.58 5.16
C LEU A 674 -23.38 12.39 6.45
N LEU A 675 -24.64 12.56 6.86
CA LEU A 675 -24.98 13.02 8.21
C LEU A 675 -24.62 11.97 9.28
N THR A 676 -24.55 10.69 8.89
CA THR A 676 -24.06 9.62 9.75
C THR A 676 -22.59 9.84 10.12
N LEU A 677 -22.21 9.53 11.36
CA LEU A 677 -20.83 9.55 11.83
C LEU A 677 -20.58 8.30 12.68
N VAL A 678 -19.58 7.51 12.29
CA VAL A 678 -19.22 6.26 12.95
C VAL A 678 -18.02 6.48 13.86
N LEU A 679 -18.15 6.15 15.15
CA LEU A 679 -17.12 6.33 16.17
C LEU A 679 -16.91 5.02 16.92
N ASP A 680 -15.70 4.45 16.81
CA ASP A 680 -15.31 3.23 17.54
C ASP A 680 -14.51 3.58 18.78
N ASP A 681 -15.05 3.27 19.96
CA ASP A 681 -14.43 3.57 21.27
C ASP A 681 -13.84 5.00 21.37
N PRO A 682 -14.61 6.07 21.07
CA PRO A 682 -14.08 7.44 21.00
C PRO A 682 -13.52 7.94 22.34
N GLN A 683 -13.94 7.35 23.46
CA GLN A 683 -13.42 7.67 24.79
C GLN A 683 -11.93 7.35 24.98
N GLU A 684 -11.36 6.46 24.15
CA GLU A 684 -9.93 6.10 24.22
C GLU A 684 -9.03 7.20 23.65
N LEU A 685 -9.58 8.18 22.94
CA LEU A 685 -8.82 9.32 22.42
C LEU A 685 -8.33 10.26 23.52
N LEU A 686 -9.05 10.29 24.66
CA LEU A 686 -8.87 11.28 25.72
C LEU A 686 -8.65 10.59 27.07
N ASP A 687 -8.05 11.34 27.99
CA ASP A 687 -7.89 10.97 29.39
C ASP A 687 -9.22 10.93 30.15
N ASN A 688 -9.23 10.22 31.29
CA ASN A 688 -10.43 9.94 32.09
C ASN A 688 -11.25 11.21 32.42
N ASP A 689 -10.57 12.31 32.76
CA ASP A 689 -11.20 13.57 33.16
C ASP A 689 -11.97 14.23 32.00
N ASN A 690 -11.57 13.98 30.75
CA ASN A 690 -12.20 14.53 29.56
C ASN A 690 -13.26 13.61 28.94
N ARG A 691 -13.44 12.38 29.43
CA ARG A 691 -14.46 11.44 28.91
C ARG A 691 -15.88 11.97 29.05
N GLU A 692 -16.20 12.59 30.19
CA GLU A 692 -17.53 13.20 30.40
C GLU A 692 -17.78 14.38 29.47
N ARG A 693 -16.75 15.21 29.22
CA ARG A 693 -16.85 16.34 28.30
C ARG A 693 -17.03 15.88 26.88
N LEU A 694 -16.32 14.84 26.48
CA LEU A 694 -16.51 14.20 25.19
C LEU A 694 -17.96 13.71 25.03
N ALA A 695 -18.52 13.05 26.05
CA ALA A 695 -19.91 12.60 26.01
C ALA A 695 -20.89 13.78 25.82
N ARG A 696 -20.68 14.90 26.54
CA ARG A 696 -21.46 16.15 26.35
C ARG A 696 -21.32 16.73 24.95
N GLY A 697 -20.08 16.83 24.45
CA GLY A 697 -19.80 17.36 23.11
C GLY A 697 -20.43 16.50 22.00
N LEU A 698 -20.38 15.17 22.14
CA LEU A 698 -21.01 14.24 21.20
C LEU A 698 -22.55 14.34 21.26
N SER A 699 -23.13 14.48 22.44
CA SER A 699 -24.57 14.75 22.61
C SER A 699 -25.03 16.02 21.88
N GLY A 700 -24.21 17.08 21.95
CA GLY A 700 -24.40 18.31 21.19
C GLY A 700 -24.32 18.09 19.67
N LEU A 701 -23.31 17.35 19.21
CA LEU A 701 -23.13 16.99 17.79
C LEU A 701 -24.31 16.17 17.24
N ALA A 702 -24.92 15.31 18.05
CA ALA A 702 -26.06 14.47 17.67
C ALA A 702 -27.30 15.28 17.25
N ALA A 703 -27.36 16.58 17.53
CA ALA A 703 -28.42 17.45 17.02
C ALA A 703 -28.36 17.59 15.48
N ASN A 704 -27.17 17.52 14.90
CA ASN A 704 -26.91 17.79 13.48
C ASN A 704 -26.24 16.59 12.76
N ALA A 705 -26.17 15.44 13.42
CA ALA A 705 -25.55 14.22 12.89
C ALA A 705 -26.20 12.95 13.46
N GLN A 706 -26.28 11.89 12.66
CA GLN A 706 -26.67 10.57 13.13
C GLN A 706 -25.42 9.85 13.66
N LEU A 707 -25.29 9.76 14.98
CA LEU A 707 -24.12 9.12 15.59
C LEU A 707 -24.33 7.61 15.76
N LEU A 708 -23.37 6.82 15.29
CA LEU A 708 -23.21 5.38 15.57
C LEU A 708 -21.95 5.20 16.40
N ILE A 709 -22.10 4.86 17.68
CA ILE A 709 -21.00 4.83 18.65
C ILE A 709 -20.91 3.43 19.23
N THR A 710 -19.71 2.87 19.29
CA THR A 710 -19.42 1.69 20.12
C THR A 710 -18.64 2.11 21.35
N THR A 711 -18.88 1.43 22.47
CA THR A 711 -18.03 1.60 23.65
C THR A 711 -17.98 0.33 24.49
N HIS A 712 -16.84 0.09 25.13
CA HIS A 712 -16.73 -0.89 26.21
C HIS A 712 -16.83 -0.26 27.61
N ASP A 713 -16.75 1.07 27.71
CA ASP A 713 -16.80 1.79 28.97
C ASP A 713 -18.25 2.12 29.36
N ARG A 714 -18.75 1.36 30.33
CA ARG A 714 -20.09 1.55 30.93
C ARG A 714 -20.33 2.95 31.47
N LYS A 715 -19.31 3.58 32.04
CA LYS A 715 -19.45 4.93 32.61
C LYS A 715 -19.64 5.94 31.48
N PHE A 716 -18.83 5.84 30.44
CA PHE A 716 -18.95 6.69 29.25
C PHE A 716 -20.31 6.48 28.55
N ALA A 717 -20.74 5.23 28.38
CA ALA A 717 -22.06 4.89 27.82
C ALA A 717 -23.20 5.58 28.58
N ARG A 718 -23.19 5.47 29.91
CA ARG A 718 -24.19 6.10 30.78
C ARG A 718 -24.17 7.61 30.71
N CYS A 719 -23.00 8.24 30.73
CA CYS A 719 -22.88 9.69 30.59
C CYS A 719 -23.48 10.16 29.26
N LEU A 720 -23.17 9.46 28.16
CA LEU A 720 -23.65 9.79 26.83
C LEU A 720 -25.19 9.65 26.71
N VAL A 721 -25.75 8.56 27.25
CA VAL A 721 -27.21 8.34 27.28
C VAL A 721 -27.91 9.34 28.19
N ALA A 722 -27.31 9.71 29.33
CA ALA A 722 -27.88 10.69 30.25
C ALA A 722 -28.06 12.08 29.63
N GLU A 723 -27.10 12.50 28.79
CA GLU A 723 -27.16 13.80 28.09
C GLU A 723 -28.22 13.83 26.96
N ARG A 724 -28.71 12.67 26.48
CA ARG A 724 -29.66 12.52 25.35
C ARG A 724 -30.75 11.47 25.60
N ARG A 725 -31.32 11.44 26.80
CA ARG A 725 -32.29 10.40 27.22
C ARG A 725 -33.50 10.21 26.30
N ASP A 726 -33.93 11.25 25.59
CA ASP A 726 -35.12 11.23 24.74
C ASP A 726 -34.88 10.67 23.31
N ARG A 727 -33.62 10.64 22.85
CA ARG A 727 -33.26 10.35 21.44
C ARG A 727 -32.05 9.42 21.26
N ALA A 728 -31.61 8.79 22.34
CA ALA A 728 -30.56 7.78 22.33
C ALA A 728 -31.17 6.38 22.32
N GLU A 729 -30.77 5.56 21.35
CA GLU A 729 -31.01 4.12 21.34
C GLU A 729 -29.79 3.44 21.94
N HIS A 730 -29.94 2.81 23.11
CA HIS A 730 -28.85 2.17 23.83
C HIS A 730 -28.99 0.65 23.76
N LEU A 731 -28.09 0.01 23.02
CA LEU A 731 -28.08 -1.42 22.76
C LEU A 731 -26.84 -2.07 23.38
N SER A 732 -27.04 -3.22 24.01
CA SER A 732 -25.96 -4.09 24.45
C SER A 732 -25.65 -5.15 23.40
N VAL A 733 -24.36 -5.33 23.09
CA VAL A 733 -23.83 -6.26 22.11
C VAL A 733 -23.33 -7.52 22.80
N HIS A 734 -23.93 -8.64 22.42
CA HIS A 734 -23.66 -9.96 22.95
C HIS A 734 -22.74 -10.76 22.00
N PRO A 735 -21.69 -11.43 22.53
CA PRO A 735 -20.69 -12.12 21.72
C PRO A 735 -21.27 -13.30 20.94
N VAL A 736 -20.64 -13.61 19.81
CA VAL A 736 -20.85 -14.90 19.10
C VAL A 736 -20.32 -16.03 19.97
N ASN A 737 -21.08 -17.11 20.07
CA ASN A 737 -20.68 -18.33 20.77
C ASN A 737 -21.09 -19.59 19.99
N SER A 738 -20.76 -20.77 20.51
CA SER A 738 -21.04 -22.05 19.82
C SER A 738 -22.53 -22.36 19.62
N VAL A 739 -23.40 -21.72 20.40
CA VAL A 739 -24.86 -21.86 20.39
C VAL A 739 -25.53 -20.72 19.59
N HIS A 740 -24.95 -19.52 19.61
CA HIS A 740 -25.36 -18.32 18.90
C HIS A 740 -24.28 -17.93 17.87
N PRO A 741 -24.34 -18.46 16.64
CA PRO A 741 -23.33 -18.19 15.61
C PRO A 741 -23.40 -16.76 15.04
N THR A 742 -24.35 -15.95 15.47
CA THR A 742 -24.58 -14.57 15.02
C THR A 742 -24.43 -13.59 16.17
N VAL A 743 -23.87 -12.41 15.90
CA VAL A 743 -23.85 -11.30 16.87
C VAL A 743 -25.29 -10.93 17.21
N PHE A 744 -25.60 -10.86 18.50
CA PHE A 744 -26.93 -10.51 18.98
C PHE A 744 -26.90 -9.15 19.67
N VAL A 745 -27.93 -8.34 19.44
CA VAL A 745 -28.10 -7.03 20.11
C VAL A 745 -29.41 -7.03 20.88
N ALA A 746 -29.38 -6.50 22.09
CA ALA A 746 -30.53 -6.39 22.97
C ALA A 746 -30.57 -5.01 23.63
N PRO A 747 -31.74 -4.53 24.07
CA PRO A 747 -31.82 -3.29 24.85
C PRO A 747 -30.82 -3.31 26.01
N ALA A 748 -30.11 -2.21 26.23
CA ALA A 748 -29.29 -2.07 27.43
C ALA A 748 -30.17 -1.91 28.68
N GLN A 749 -29.59 -2.04 29.87
CA GLN A 749 -30.33 -1.87 31.12
C GLN A 749 -31.03 -0.50 31.17
N GLU A 750 -30.33 0.56 30.78
CA GLU A 750 -30.84 1.93 30.83
C GLU A 750 -32.02 2.13 29.87
N GLU A 751 -32.08 1.38 28.77
CA GLU A 751 -33.19 1.42 27.82
C GLU A 751 -34.44 0.73 28.37
N VAL A 752 -34.28 -0.41 29.04
CA VAL A 752 -35.37 -1.09 29.76
C VAL A 752 -35.90 -0.21 30.90
N ASP A 753 -34.99 0.44 31.66
CA ASP A 753 -35.36 1.37 32.72
C ASP A 753 -36.10 2.60 32.16
N ARG A 754 -35.69 3.11 31.00
CA ARG A 754 -36.39 4.19 30.28
C ARG A 754 -37.80 3.78 29.86
N LYS A 755 -37.97 2.61 29.25
CA LYS A 755 -39.30 2.08 28.87
C LYS A 755 -40.20 1.87 30.08
N ARG A 756 -39.64 1.44 31.22
CA ARG A 756 -40.36 1.36 32.50
C ARG A 756 -40.84 2.74 32.95
N VAL A 757 -39.99 3.76 32.91
CA VAL A 757 -40.37 5.14 33.29
C VAL A 757 -41.49 5.65 32.39
N ILE A 758 -41.37 5.49 31.06
CA ILE A 758 -42.41 5.90 30.10
C ILE A 758 -43.74 5.20 30.41
N PHE A 759 -43.70 3.90 30.69
CA PHE A 759 -44.88 3.13 31.11
C PHE A 759 -45.49 3.66 32.43
N LEU A 760 -44.66 3.99 33.43
CA LEU A 760 -45.13 4.51 34.72
C LEU A 760 -45.70 5.92 34.62
N GLU A 761 -45.21 6.74 33.68
CA GLU A 761 -45.70 8.10 33.41
C GLU A 761 -46.92 8.13 32.48
N SER A 762 -47.17 7.06 31.71
CA SER A 762 -48.26 6.95 30.74
C SER A 762 -49.41 6.08 31.27
N ASP A 763 -50.27 6.67 32.09
CA ASP A 763 -51.43 5.97 32.65
C ASP A 763 -52.37 5.43 31.58
N ASP A 764 -52.83 4.18 31.78
CA ASP A 764 -53.69 3.40 30.89
C ASP A 764 -53.17 3.19 29.45
N ASN A 765 -51.88 3.42 29.21
CA ASN A 765 -51.29 3.22 27.89
C ASN A 765 -50.84 1.77 27.68
N HIS A 766 -51.67 0.98 26.99
CA HIS A 766 -51.35 -0.42 26.67
C HIS A 766 -50.07 -0.56 25.84
N CYS A 767 -49.82 0.32 24.86
CA CYS A 767 -48.63 0.24 24.02
C CYS A 767 -47.33 0.41 24.84
N ALA A 768 -47.31 1.36 25.78
CA ALA A 768 -46.15 1.59 26.65
C ALA A 768 -45.88 0.38 27.57
N ALA A 769 -46.94 -0.25 28.09
CA ALA A 769 -46.85 -1.46 28.89
C ALA A 769 -46.33 -2.66 28.09
N GLN A 770 -46.85 -2.85 26.88
CA GLN A 770 -46.45 -3.91 25.95
C GLN A 770 -44.98 -3.78 25.52
N ASP A 771 -44.53 -2.55 25.21
CA ASP A 771 -43.13 -2.25 24.91
C ASP A 771 -42.23 -2.60 26.10
N TYR A 772 -42.57 -2.16 27.30
CA TYR A 772 -41.77 -2.46 28.50
C TYR A 772 -41.66 -3.98 28.75
N ALA A 773 -42.77 -4.71 28.70
CA ALA A 773 -42.77 -6.17 28.92
C ALA A 773 -41.99 -6.93 27.83
N SER A 774 -42.08 -6.47 26.57
CA SER A 774 -41.32 -7.04 25.44
C SER A 774 -39.82 -6.82 25.61
N ASP A 775 -39.39 -5.58 25.85
CA ASP A 775 -37.96 -5.25 25.97
C ASP A 775 -37.33 -5.87 27.22
N LEU A 776 -38.09 -5.97 28.32
CA LEU A 776 -37.66 -6.71 29.51
C LEU A 776 -37.44 -8.19 29.20
N ARG A 777 -38.34 -8.83 28.43
CA ARG A 777 -38.17 -10.23 28.03
C ARG A 777 -36.89 -10.40 27.21
N VAL A 778 -36.70 -9.57 26.18
CA VAL A 778 -35.50 -9.61 25.31
C VAL A 778 -34.23 -9.38 26.13
N PHE A 779 -34.25 -8.45 27.09
CA PHE A 779 -33.13 -8.20 28.00
C PHE A 779 -32.79 -9.42 28.86
N LEU A 780 -33.80 -10.08 29.44
CA LEU A 780 -33.61 -11.30 30.23
C LEU A 780 -33.07 -12.45 29.37
N GLU A 781 -33.62 -12.64 28.17
CA GLU A 781 -33.19 -13.64 27.19
C GLU A 781 -31.72 -13.44 26.81
N ALA A 782 -31.32 -12.21 26.49
CA ALA A 782 -29.97 -11.86 26.11
C ALA A 782 -28.95 -12.20 27.21
N ARG A 783 -29.24 -11.79 28.45
CA ARG A 783 -28.35 -11.99 29.60
C ARG A 783 -28.23 -13.46 29.98
N LEU A 784 -29.31 -14.23 29.89
CA LEU A 784 -29.29 -15.67 30.16
C LEU A 784 -28.64 -16.46 29.04
N GLY A 785 -28.82 -16.05 27.78
CA GLY A 785 -28.20 -16.69 26.62
C GLY A 785 -26.68 -16.78 26.74
N ASP A 786 -26.04 -15.70 27.19
CA ASP A 786 -24.58 -15.63 27.37
C ASP A 786 -24.03 -16.69 28.35
N LEU A 787 -24.83 -17.13 29.34
CA LEU A 787 -24.38 -18.15 30.31
C LEU A 787 -24.10 -19.51 29.65
N PHE A 788 -24.62 -19.75 28.46
CA PHE A 788 -24.53 -21.02 27.73
C PHE A 788 -23.47 -21.00 26.61
N ASP A 789 -22.50 -20.09 26.69
CA ASP A 789 -21.41 -19.90 25.72
C ASP A 789 -20.50 -21.14 25.51
N SER A 790 -20.49 -22.10 26.44
CA SER A 790 -19.56 -23.24 26.47
C SER A 790 -20.15 -24.52 25.87
N ILE A 791 -19.35 -25.24 25.07
CA ILE A 791 -19.67 -26.58 24.53
C ILE A 791 -19.97 -27.59 25.64
N ALA A 792 -19.44 -27.39 26.85
CA ALA A 792 -19.72 -28.26 28.00
C ALA A 792 -21.16 -28.10 28.52
N HIS A 793 -21.76 -26.93 28.33
CA HIS A 793 -23.09 -26.58 28.84
C HIS A 793 -23.91 -25.80 27.79
N PRO A 794 -24.19 -26.40 26.61
CA PRO A 794 -24.96 -25.72 25.58
C PRO A 794 -26.40 -25.52 26.06
N ALA A 795 -27.05 -24.47 25.56
CA ALA A 795 -28.43 -24.15 25.93
C ALA A 795 -29.39 -25.30 25.54
N TYR A 796 -29.13 -25.99 24.42
CA TYR A 796 -29.86 -27.20 23.97
C TYR A 796 -28.94 -28.17 23.21
N THR A 797 -29.38 -29.42 23.05
CA THR A 797 -28.70 -30.47 22.28
C THR A 797 -28.95 -30.42 20.77
N THR A 798 -29.88 -29.58 20.29
CA THR A 798 -30.26 -29.44 18.87
C THR A 798 -30.23 -27.98 18.43
N ALA A 799 -29.67 -27.71 17.25
CA ALA A 799 -29.41 -26.39 16.68
C ALA A 799 -30.65 -25.59 16.20
N THR A 800 -31.87 -26.09 16.39
CA THR A 800 -33.07 -25.63 15.66
C THR A 800 -34.14 -24.91 16.48
N LYS A 801 -33.94 -24.63 17.77
CA LYS A 801 -34.92 -23.88 18.58
C LYS A 801 -34.42 -22.46 18.87
N ALA A 802 -35.23 -21.47 18.51
CA ALA A 802 -35.05 -20.09 18.99
C ALA A 802 -35.02 -20.12 20.52
N LEU A 803 -33.98 -19.52 21.11
CA LEU A 803 -33.79 -19.46 22.55
C LEU A 803 -34.69 -18.39 23.13
N THR A 804 -35.82 -18.80 23.71
CA THR A 804 -36.74 -17.91 24.43
C THR A 804 -36.53 -18.03 25.94
N LEU A 805 -37.08 -17.07 26.69
CA LEU A 805 -36.81 -16.87 28.11
C LEU A 805 -37.04 -18.13 28.95
N ILE A 806 -38.19 -18.77 28.77
CA ILE A 806 -38.63 -19.90 29.60
C ILE A 806 -37.74 -21.14 29.37
N PRO A 807 -37.50 -21.58 28.12
CA PRO A 807 -36.47 -22.55 27.77
C PRO A 807 -35.11 -22.28 28.42
N LEU A 808 -34.63 -21.04 28.43
CA LEU A 808 -33.32 -20.69 29.03
C LEU A 808 -33.32 -20.86 30.56
N VAL A 809 -34.39 -20.43 31.23
CA VAL A 809 -34.55 -20.57 32.68
C VAL A 809 -34.63 -22.05 33.10
N ASP A 810 -35.40 -22.86 32.38
CA ASP A 810 -35.55 -24.29 32.70
C ASP A 810 -34.23 -25.04 32.49
N ARG A 811 -33.45 -24.67 31.47
CA ARG A 811 -32.09 -25.20 31.28
C ARG A 811 -31.15 -24.79 32.41
N LEU A 812 -31.18 -23.53 32.82
CA LEU A 812 -30.36 -23.03 33.92
C LEU A 812 -30.70 -23.77 35.23
N ARG A 813 -31.99 -24.05 35.47
CA ARG A 813 -32.47 -24.86 36.60
C ARG A 813 -31.87 -26.25 36.62
N GLY A 814 -31.76 -26.90 35.47
CA GLY A 814 -31.08 -28.19 35.33
C GLY A 814 -29.60 -28.13 35.74
N LEU A 815 -28.85 -27.10 35.29
CA LEU A 815 -27.42 -26.96 35.61
C LEU A 815 -27.16 -26.63 37.08
N VAL A 816 -27.99 -25.78 37.68
CA VAL A 816 -27.94 -25.44 39.12
C VAL A 816 -28.24 -26.68 39.97
N THR A 817 -29.28 -27.44 39.63
CA THR A 817 -29.65 -28.67 40.35
C THR A 817 -28.56 -29.73 40.24
N GLY A 818 -27.92 -29.85 39.07
CA GLY A 818 -26.80 -30.76 38.84
C GLY A 818 -25.47 -30.31 39.45
N GLY A 819 -25.38 -29.10 40.02
CA GLY A 819 -24.16 -28.57 40.64
C GLY A 819 -22.96 -28.47 39.70
N SER A 820 -23.21 -28.20 38.41
CA SER A 820 -22.19 -28.22 37.35
C SER A 820 -21.37 -26.94 37.36
N GLY A 821 -20.09 -26.98 37.77
CA GLY A 821 -19.18 -25.81 37.67
C GLY A 821 -19.37 -24.73 38.76
N GLU A 822 -18.37 -23.85 38.89
CA GLU A 822 -18.29 -22.82 39.93
C GLU A 822 -19.40 -21.76 39.83
N LEU A 823 -19.67 -21.26 38.61
CA LEU A 823 -20.71 -20.25 38.36
C LEU A 823 -22.11 -20.73 38.76
N PHE A 824 -22.48 -21.95 38.39
CA PHE A 824 -23.84 -22.47 38.61
C PHE A 824 -24.07 -22.94 40.06
N ARG A 825 -23.01 -23.06 40.86
CA ARG A 825 -23.10 -23.24 42.32
C ARG A 825 -23.26 -21.92 43.07
N HIS A 826 -23.07 -20.79 42.38
CA HIS A 826 -23.10 -19.48 43.03
C HIS A 826 -24.51 -19.15 43.55
N PRO A 827 -24.67 -18.68 44.81
CA PRO A 827 -25.97 -18.45 45.43
C PRO A 827 -26.90 -17.52 44.64
N LEU A 828 -26.37 -16.46 44.03
CA LEU A 828 -27.18 -15.53 43.20
C LEU A 828 -27.80 -16.19 41.98
N VAL A 829 -27.10 -17.15 41.35
CA VAL A 829 -27.61 -17.87 40.17
C VAL A 829 -28.74 -18.81 40.61
N LYS A 830 -28.54 -19.52 41.72
CA LYS A 830 -29.58 -20.36 42.31
C LYS A 830 -30.82 -19.57 42.70
N GLN A 831 -30.64 -18.44 43.40
CA GLN A 831 -31.73 -17.57 43.82
C GLN A 831 -32.54 -17.02 42.63
N PHE A 832 -31.88 -16.64 41.54
CA PHE A 832 -32.56 -16.12 40.35
C PHE A 832 -33.44 -17.18 39.68
N VAL A 833 -32.94 -18.42 39.57
CA VAL A 833 -33.68 -19.52 38.94
C VAL A 833 -34.86 -19.97 39.80
N ASP A 834 -34.70 -19.98 41.11
CA ASP A 834 -35.75 -20.36 42.07
C ASP A 834 -36.74 -19.22 42.36
N ASP A 835 -36.64 -18.08 41.65
CA ASP A 835 -37.57 -16.95 41.79
C ASP A 835 -39.01 -17.38 41.41
N SER A 836 -39.96 -17.06 42.29
CA SER A 836 -41.38 -17.44 42.15
C SER A 836 -42.05 -16.88 40.89
N ALA A 837 -41.49 -15.83 40.28
CA ALA A 837 -41.99 -15.27 39.03
C ALA A 837 -41.88 -16.24 37.84
N PHE A 838 -40.97 -17.23 37.92
CA PHE A 838 -40.79 -18.24 36.88
C PHE A 838 -41.51 -19.57 37.14
N ALA A 839 -42.25 -19.69 38.25
CA ALA A 839 -43.01 -20.89 38.58
C ALA A 839 -44.10 -21.18 37.54
N GLU A 840 -44.45 -22.46 37.36
CA GLU A 840 -45.60 -22.83 36.52
C GLU A 840 -46.88 -22.19 37.04
N GLY A 841 -47.65 -21.56 36.15
CA GLY A 841 -48.87 -20.80 36.50
C GLY A 841 -48.64 -19.38 37.01
N ALA A 842 -47.40 -18.91 37.16
CA ALA A 842 -47.13 -17.53 37.58
C ALA A 842 -47.58 -16.50 36.51
N GLU A 843 -48.25 -15.42 36.95
CA GLU A 843 -48.73 -14.36 36.06
C GLU A 843 -47.58 -13.65 35.33
N ALA A 844 -46.43 -13.47 35.98
CA ALA A 844 -45.21 -12.93 35.37
C ALA A 844 -44.69 -13.79 34.21
N ARG A 845 -44.69 -15.12 34.37
CA ARG A 845 -44.32 -16.08 33.32
C ARG A 845 -45.30 -16.02 32.14
N ARG A 846 -46.60 -15.87 32.40
CA ARG A 846 -47.62 -15.69 31.35
C ARG A 846 -47.35 -14.44 30.51
N VAL A 847 -47.27 -13.27 31.16
CA VAL A 847 -47.11 -11.97 30.46
C VAL A 847 -45.79 -11.90 29.69
N LEU A 848 -44.68 -12.39 30.26
CA LEU A 848 -43.39 -12.43 29.55
C LEU A 848 -43.40 -13.41 28.37
N ASN A 849 -44.18 -14.49 28.42
CA ASN A 849 -44.30 -15.43 27.31
C ASN A 849 -45.26 -14.92 26.21
N GLU A 850 -46.39 -14.31 26.60
CA GLU A 850 -47.35 -13.69 25.68
C GLU A 850 -46.73 -12.51 24.92
N SER A 851 -45.76 -11.79 25.50
CA SER A 851 -45.08 -10.70 24.80
C SER A 851 -44.30 -11.19 23.57
N HIS A 852 -44.05 -12.50 23.45
CA HIS A 852 -43.40 -13.13 22.31
C HIS A 852 -44.38 -13.61 21.25
N HIS A 853 -45.55 -14.11 21.68
CA HIS A 853 -46.51 -14.79 20.82
C HIS A 853 -47.69 -13.91 20.40
N ASP A 854 -48.17 -13.03 21.29
CA ASP A 854 -49.32 -12.15 21.08
C ASP A 854 -49.19 -10.88 21.93
N LYS A 855 -48.26 -10.00 21.55
CA LYS A 855 -47.97 -8.73 22.26
C LYS A 855 -49.22 -7.87 22.45
N ALA A 856 -50.17 -7.91 21.50
CA ALA A 856 -51.37 -7.08 21.54
C ALA A 856 -52.38 -7.51 22.62
N SER A 857 -52.32 -8.75 23.09
CA SER A 857 -53.20 -9.28 24.15
C SER A 857 -52.89 -8.75 25.56
N ILE A 858 -51.71 -8.16 25.77
CA ILE A 858 -51.26 -7.66 27.08
C ILE A 858 -51.85 -6.28 27.35
N THR A 859 -52.52 -6.11 28.49
CA THR A 859 -53.10 -4.83 28.92
C THR A 859 -52.16 -4.03 29.83
N TYR A 860 -52.44 -2.74 30.00
CA TYR A 860 -51.73 -1.89 30.97
C TYR A 860 -51.76 -2.48 32.39
N MET A 861 -52.92 -3.00 32.81
CA MET A 861 -53.10 -3.54 34.17
C MET A 861 -52.35 -4.85 34.41
N ASP A 862 -52.18 -5.69 33.38
CA ASP A 862 -51.36 -6.91 33.46
C ASP A 862 -49.91 -6.57 33.85
N VAL A 863 -49.34 -5.53 33.23
CA VAL A 863 -47.95 -5.11 33.49
C VAL A 863 -47.85 -4.30 34.79
N LYS A 864 -48.83 -3.44 35.09
CA LYS A 864 -48.82 -2.59 36.31
C LYS A 864 -48.79 -3.40 37.60
N ARG A 865 -49.52 -4.51 37.65
CA ARG A 865 -49.51 -5.43 38.82
C ARG A 865 -48.16 -6.12 39.02
N LEU A 866 -47.41 -6.32 37.94
CA LEU A 866 -46.15 -7.05 37.92
C LEU A 866 -44.91 -6.15 37.96
N ASP A 867 -45.05 -4.83 37.84
CA ASP A 867 -43.95 -3.87 37.84
C ASP A 867 -42.86 -4.11 38.93
N PRO A 868 -43.18 -4.31 40.23
CA PRO A 868 -42.14 -4.57 41.23
C PRO A 868 -41.42 -5.91 41.00
N ILE A 869 -42.13 -6.92 40.47
CA ILE A 869 -41.54 -8.23 40.13
C ILE A 869 -40.62 -8.07 38.92
N PHE A 870 -41.06 -7.37 37.89
CA PHE A 870 -40.29 -7.08 36.68
C PHE A 870 -39.02 -6.28 36.98
N ALA A 871 -39.10 -5.25 37.82
CA ALA A 871 -37.94 -4.50 38.29
C ALA A 871 -36.94 -5.37 39.09
N ARG A 872 -37.44 -6.30 39.91
CA ARG A 872 -36.62 -7.28 40.63
C ARG A 872 -35.91 -8.22 39.66
N LEU A 873 -36.63 -8.82 38.71
CA LEU A 873 -36.07 -9.75 37.71
C LEU A 873 -34.97 -9.07 36.88
N ARG A 874 -35.24 -7.86 36.37
CA ARG A 874 -34.26 -7.03 35.65
C ARG A 874 -32.99 -6.80 36.47
N THR A 875 -33.13 -6.51 37.76
CA THR A 875 -31.97 -6.27 38.65
C THR A 875 -31.19 -7.55 38.92
N ASN A 876 -31.89 -8.65 39.18
CA ASN A 876 -31.25 -9.91 39.56
C ASN A 876 -30.55 -10.58 38.36
N VAL A 877 -31.09 -10.48 37.14
CA VAL A 877 -30.43 -11.05 35.96
C VAL A 877 -29.10 -10.34 35.66
N GLU A 878 -28.99 -9.03 35.88
CA GLU A 878 -27.74 -8.30 35.66
C GLU A 878 -26.68 -8.69 36.71
N LYS A 879 -27.09 -8.94 37.96
CA LYS A 879 -26.19 -9.50 38.99
C LYS A 879 -25.68 -10.89 38.59
N VAL A 880 -26.56 -11.74 38.05
CA VAL A 880 -26.18 -13.05 37.51
C VAL A 880 -25.20 -12.90 36.34
N HIS A 881 -25.47 -11.97 35.41
CA HIS A 881 -24.58 -11.69 34.27
C HIS A 881 -23.22 -11.15 34.71
N GLN A 882 -23.17 -10.34 35.77
CA GLN A 882 -21.92 -9.88 36.35
C GLN A 882 -21.06 -11.05 36.87
N GLN A 883 -21.66 -12.01 37.57
CA GLN A 883 -20.94 -13.22 38.00
C GLN A 883 -20.43 -14.03 36.80
N PHE A 884 -21.25 -14.13 35.74
CA PHE A 884 -20.82 -14.76 34.49
C PHE A 884 -19.60 -14.05 33.87
N ARG A 885 -19.56 -12.71 33.85
CA ARG A 885 -18.41 -11.96 33.34
C ARG A 885 -17.14 -12.23 34.13
N LEU A 886 -17.21 -12.20 35.46
CA LEU A 886 -16.09 -12.53 36.35
C LEU A 886 -15.60 -13.96 36.09
N HIS A 887 -16.54 -14.91 36.02
CA HIS A 887 -16.23 -16.30 35.70
C HIS A 887 -15.48 -16.45 34.37
N ARG A 888 -15.92 -15.73 33.33
CA ARG A 888 -15.31 -15.75 32.00
C ARG A 888 -13.91 -15.14 31.99
N TRP A 889 -13.70 -14.06 32.75
CA TRP A 889 -12.38 -13.45 32.93
C TRP A 889 -11.46 -14.22 33.88
N ARG A 890 -11.94 -15.33 34.46
CA ARG A 890 -11.23 -16.09 35.50
C ARG A 890 -10.89 -15.22 36.72
N GLU A 891 -11.69 -14.19 36.96
CA GLU A 891 -11.66 -13.43 38.19
C GLU A 891 -12.48 -14.16 39.26
N PRO A 892 -12.10 -14.06 40.55
CA PRO A 892 -12.90 -14.62 41.63
C PRO A 892 -14.34 -14.09 41.55
N LEU A 893 -15.33 -14.99 41.65
CA LEU A 893 -16.72 -14.60 41.77
C LEU A 893 -16.91 -13.70 43.00
N GLU A 894 -17.80 -12.72 42.92
CA GLU A 894 -18.07 -11.87 44.08
C GLU A 894 -18.76 -12.71 45.16
N GLU A 895 -18.13 -12.84 46.32
CA GLU A 895 -18.73 -13.50 47.47
C GLU A 895 -20.13 -12.93 47.72
N THR A 896 -21.12 -13.82 47.81
CA THR A 896 -22.48 -13.39 48.14
C THR A 896 -22.46 -12.97 49.59
N ASN A 897 -22.21 -11.69 49.86
CA ASN A 897 -22.45 -11.09 51.16
C ASN A 897 -23.97 -11.08 51.38
N ILE A 898 -24.50 -12.22 51.81
CA ILE A 898 -25.84 -12.34 52.40
C ILE A 898 -25.89 -11.54 53.71
N ASP A 899 -24.74 -11.06 54.22
CA ASP A 899 -24.60 -10.28 55.45
C ASP A 899 -24.68 -8.75 55.29
N THR A 900 -25.29 -8.20 54.23
CA THR A 900 -25.57 -6.75 54.19
C THR A 900 -26.82 -6.37 54.98
N THR A 901 -26.86 -6.75 56.25
CA THR A 901 -27.60 -6.04 57.31
C THR A 901 -26.83 -5.97 58.64
N ASN A 902 -25.59 -6.46 58.71
CA ASN A 902 -24.75 -6.16 59.87
C ASN A 902 -24.13 -4.77 59.69
N VAL A 903 -24.86 -3.76 60.17
CA VAL A 903 -24.30 -2.47 60.58
C VAL A 903 -23.19 -2.77 61.59
N VAL A 904 -21.94 -2.88 61.13
CA VAL A 904 -20.80 -3.04 62.04
C VAL A 904 -20.50 -1.66 62.59
N ALA A 905 -21.19 -1.30 63.67
CA ALA A 905 -20.82 -0.15 64.48
C ALA A 905 -19.35 -0.32 64.93
N LEU A 906 -18.62 0.78 64.97
CA LEU A 906 -17.31 0.79 65.61
C LEU A 906 -17.50 0.54 67.10
N ARG A 907 -16.49 -0.03 67.76
CA ARG A 907 -16.52 -0.23 69.21
C ARG A 907 -16.46 1.15 69.87
N PRO A 908 -17.51 1.59 70.60
CA PRO A 908 -17.46 2.86 71.29
C PRO A 908 -16.38 2.85 72.36
N PHE A 909 -15.73 3.98 72.58
CA PHE A 909 -14.82 4.15 73.71
C PHE A 909 -15.61 4.50 74.97
N ILE A 910 -15.01 4.31 76.14
CA ILE A 910 -15.67 4.62 77.41
C ILE A 910 -15.70 6.14 77.57
N ALA A 911 -16.90 6.72 77.64
CA ALA A 911 -17.08 8.16 77.80
C ALA A 911 -16.38 8.65 79.09
N PRO A 912 -15.60 9.74 79.03
CA PRO A 912 -14.92 10.29 80.18
C PRO A 912 -15.91 11.02 81.11
N THR A 913 -15.67 10.97 82.42
CA THR A 913 -16.52 11.66 83.42
C THR A 913 -16.17 13.15 83.46
N ILE A 914 -16.72 13.93 82.53
CA ILE A 914 -16.47 15.37 82.39
C ILE A 914 -17.80 16.13 82.52
N SER A 915 -17.80 17.25 83.23
CA SER A 915 -18.90 18.21 83.28
C SER A 915 -18.31 19.60 83.44
N VAL A 916 -18.12 20.30 82.32
CA VAL A 916 -17.44 21.61 82.28
C VAL A 916 -18.29 22.66 81.59
N PRO A 917 -18.34 23.91 82.08
CA PRO A 917 -19.12 24.96 81.42
C PRO A 917 -18.53 25.31 80.04
N ILE A 918 -19.41 25.59 79.07
CA ILE A 918 -19.05 26.12 77.75
C ILE A 918 -19.10 27.65 77.83
N CYS A 919 -17.92 28.28 77.84
CA CYS A 919 -17.83 29.73 77.86
C CYS A 919 -18.16 30.32 76.47
N PRO A 920 -18.91 31.45 76.39
CA PRO A 920 -19.28 32.09 75.13
C PRO A 920 -18.10 32.79 74.44
N ASP A 921 -17.00 33.01 75.16
CA ASP A 921 -15.75 33.59 74.66
C ASP A 921 -14.60 33.14 75.56
N ILE A 922 -13.38 33.10 75.01
CA ILE A 922 -12.15 32.83 75.78
C ILE A 922 -11.90 33.97 76.79
N ALA A 923 -12.33 35.21 76.49
CA ALA A 923 -12.15 36.38 77.36
C ALA A 923 -13.04 36.39 78.63
N ALA A 924 -14.15 35.64 78.67
CA ALA A 924 -15.07 35.61 79.82
C ALA A 924 -14.53 34.80 81.04
N PHE A 925 -13.27 34.39 80.97
CA PHE A 925 -12.64 33.38 81.81
C PHE A 925 -12.09 33.90 83.19
N MET A 926 -12.17 35.19 83.49
CA MET A 926 -11.40 35.80 84.60
C MET A 926 -12.19 36.51 85.73
N GLY A 927 -13.53 36.55 85.73
CA GLY A 927 -14.30 37.33 86.71
C GLY A 927 -15.07 36.50 87.75
N SER A 928 -14.75 36.63 89.04
CA SER A 928 -15.74 36.42 90.10
C SER A 928 -16.90 37.40 89.87
N SER A 929 -18.14 36.89 89.73
CA SER A 929 -19.31 37.64 89.28
C SER A 929 -19.42 39.09 89.80
N PRO A 930 -19.51 40.09 88.90
CA PRO A 930 -20.14 41.36 89.19
C PRO A 930 -21.55 41.41 88.58
N SER A 931 -22.50 41.74 89.44
CA SER A 931 -23.90 42.02 89.16
C SER A 931 -24.12 43.08 88.08
N GLY A 932 -24.99 42.77 87.11
CA GLY A 932 -25.84 43.75 86.43
C GLY A 932 -25.59 43.92 84.93
N GLY A 933 -26.34 43.18 84.12
CA GLY A 933 -26.48 43.44 82.68
C GLY A 933 -27.14 42.28 81.92
N SER A 934 -28.46 42.37 81.73
CA SER A 934 -29.36 41.62 80.82
C SER A 934 -29.18 40.10 80.66
N GLN A 935 -30.23 39.37 81.06
CA GLN A 935 -30.40 37.93 80.87
C GLN A 935 -30.34 37.53 79.39
N ASP A 936 -29.39 36.66 79.06
CA ASP A 936 -29.57 35.39 78.34
C ASP A 936 -28.20 34.72 78.22
N VAL A 937 -27.69 34.20 79.33
CA VAL A 937 -26.54 33.27 79.32
C VAL A 937 -27.12 31.90 79.65
N SER A 938 -27.37 31.08 78.62
CA SER A 938 -27.58 29.66 78.85
C SER A 938 -26.28 29.10 79.42
N GLU A 939 -26.32 28.56 80.64
CA GLU A 939 -25.25 27.78 81.24
C GLU A 939 -25.13 26.43 80.51
N GLU A 940 -24.72 26.47 79.24
CA GLU A 940 -24.50 25.28 78.43
C GLU A 940 -23.26 24.56 79.00
N THR A 941 -23.42 23.32 79.44
CA THR A 941 -22.37 22.51 80.05
C THR A 941 -22.01 21.38 79.08
N LEU A 942 -20.72 21.17 78.83
CA LEU A 942 -20.23 20.00 78.10
C LEU A 942 -20.16 18.82 79.08
N GLU A 943 -21.11 17.92 78.95
CA GLU A 943 -21.18 16.68 79.73
C GLU A 943 -20.51 15.50 79.00
N GLY A 944 -20.01 14.54 79.77
CA GLY A 944 -19.40 13.31 79.27
C GLY A 944 -20.32 12.50 78.35
N ALA A 945 -21.64 12.66 78.49
CA ALA A 945 -22.66 12.07 77.60
C ALA A 945 -22.44 12.43 76.11
N TRP A 946 -21.84 13.60 75.82
CA TRP A 946 -21.49 13.93 74.44
C TRP A 946 -20.53 12.93 73.83
N PHE A 947 -19.71 12.21 74.60
CA PHE A 947 -18.78 11.21 74.08
C PHE A 947 -19.38 9.81 73.91
N GLU A 948 -20.64 9.60 74.32
CA GLU A 948 -21.34 8.33 74.09
C GLU A 948 -21.45 8.05 72.59
N GLU A 949 -21.40 6.75 72.25
CA GLU A 949 -21.48 6.25 70.88
C GLU A 949 -20.41 6.81 69.93
N LYS A 950 -19.27 7.27 70.46
CA LYS A 950 -18.11 7.70 69.68
C LYS A 950 -16.96 6.72 69.82
N SER A 951 -16.06 6.74 68.85
CA SER A 951 -14.87 5.87 68.76
C SER A 951 -13.64 6.72 68.47
N LEU A 952 -12.46 6.25 68.87
CA LEU A 952 -11.21 7.00 68.74
C LEU A 952 -10.28 6.37 67.70
N TYR A 953 -9.70 7.21 66.84
CA TYR A 953 -8.75 6.81 65.81
C TYR A 953 -7.50 7.68 65.81
N PHE A 954 -6.34 7.09 66.06
CA PHE A 954 -5.06 7.76 65.90
C PHE A 954 -4.74 7.98 64.41
N VAL A 955 -4.54 9.22 63.98
CA VAL A 955 -4.29 9.60 62.59
C VAL A 955 -2.79 9.57 62.26
N ARG A 956 -2.43 8.83 61.21
CA ARG A 956 -1.05 8.66 60.72
C ARG A 956 -0.83 9.47 59.45
N GLY A 957 0.01 10.50 59.54
CA GLY A 957 0.33 11.38 58.43
C GLY A 957 -0.72 12.46 58.20
N ASP A 958 -0.46 13.36 57.24
CA ASP A 958 -1.20 14.61 57.08
C ASP A 958 -2.40 14.49 56.12
N SER A 959 -3.07 13.34 56.04
CA SER A 959 -4.14 13.10 55.04
C SER A 959 -5.42 13.89 55.26
N LEU A 960 -5.64 14.42 56.48
CA LEU A 960 -6.75 15.30 56.85
C LEU A 960 -6.33 16.80 56.88
N GLY A 961 -5.10 17.10 56.46
CA GLY A 961 -4.59 18.45 56.30
C GLY A 961 -4.49 19.22 57.60
N PHE A 962 -4.85 20.50 57.54
CA PHE A 962 -4.81 21.41 58.69
C PHE A 962 -5.99 21.21 59.65
N ALA A 963 -7.01 20.42 59.31
CA ALA A 963 -8.13 20.15 60.20
C ALA A 963 -7.75 19.20 61.33
N ILE A 964 -7.06 18.09 61.00
CA ILE A 964 -6.53 17.14 62.00
C ILE A 964 -5.07 16.87 61.68
N PRO A 965 -4.11 17.49 62.40
CA PRO A 965 -2.69 17.29 62.19
C PRO A 965 -2.25 15.84 62.44
N SER A 966 -1.22 15.39 61.74
CA SER A 966 -0.61 14.07 61.97
C SER A 966 -0.20 13.89 63.44
N GLY A 967 -0.49 12.71 64.00
CA GLY A 967 -0.21 12.40 65.41
C GLY A 967 -1.34 12.76 66.37
N SER A 968 -2.44 13.33 65.87
CA SER A 968 -3.66 13.59 66.66
C SER A 968 -4.61 12.39 66.62
N VAL A 969 -5.61 12.41 67.51
CA VAL A 969 -6.69 11.41 67.56
C VAL A 969 -7.96 12.03 67.00
N ALA A 970 -8.58 11.39 66.01
CA ALA A 970 -9.91 11.74 65.52
C ALA A 970 -10.99 11.10 66.41
N ILE A 971 -11.99 11.89 66.79
CA ILE A 971 -13.22 11.43 67.44
C ILE A 971 -14.24 11.16 66.33
N VAL A 972 -14.75 9.94 66.29
CA VAL A 972 -15.55 9.43 65.18
C VAL A 972 -16.88 8.90 65.71
N GLU A 973 -17.99 9.14 65.00
CA GLU A 973 -19.25 8.47 65.30
C GLU A 973 -19.10 6.94 65.15
N ALA A 974 -19.61 6.18 66.13
CA ALA A 974 -19.53 4.73 66.10
C ALA A 974 -20.47 4.13 65.05
N GLU A 975 -21.59 4.80 64.75
CA GLU A 975 -22.53 4.39 63.73
C GLU A 975 -22.06 4.74 62.31
N PRO A 976 -22.38 3.90 61.30
CA PRO A 976 -22.06 4.20 59.91
C PRO A 976 -22.79 5.45 59.42
N TYR A 977 -22.00 6.34 58.82
CA TYR A 977 -22.44 7.63 58.33
C TYR A 977 -22.84 7.56 56.85
N PRO A 978 -24.04 8.02 56.44
CA PRO A 978 -24.50 7.97 55.05
C PRO A 978 -23.70 8.86 54.09
N GLY A 979 -22.81 9.72 54.60
CA GLY A 979 -21.86 10.49 53.79
C GLY A 979 -22.46 11.76 53.17
N ARG A 980 -22.28 12.92 53.80
CA ARG A 980 -22.50 14.23 53.17
C ARG A 980 -21.21 14.74 52.54
N ASP A 981 -21.33 15.43 51.42
CA ASP A 981 -20.20 16.01 50.71
C ASP A 981 -19.34 16.90 51.62
N HIS A 982 -18.03 16.92 51.36
CA HIS A 982 -16.98 17.65 52.07
C HIS A 982 -16.73 17.29 53.54
N ASN A 983 -17.38 16.27 54.10
CA ASN A 983 -17.14 15.86 55.48
C ASN A 983 -15.82 15.10 55.67
N LEU A 984 -15.21 15.26 56.85
CA LEU A 984 -14.07 14.47 57.29
C LEU A 984 -14.56 13.10 57.74
N VAL A 985 -13.95 12.03 57.23
CA VAL A 985 -14.41 10.66 57.49
C VAL A 985 -13.27 9.70 57.76
N ILE A 986 -13.53 8.72 58.63
CA ILE A 986 -12.79 7.47 58.66
C ILE A 986 -13.51 6.48 57.75
N ALA A 987 -12.79 5.90 56.80
CA ALA A 987 -13.35 4.94 55.86
C ALA A 987 -12.65 3.58 55.95
N ARG A 988 -13.42 2.50 56.03
CA ARG A 988 -12.89 1.13 56.10
C ARG A 988 -13.25 0.34 54.84
N ASN A 989 -12.24 -0.30 54.25
CA ASN A 989 -12.39 -1.18 53.08
C ASN A 989 -11.37 -2.33 53.13
N LYS A 990 -11.82 -3.58 53.08
CA LYS A 990 -10.99 -4.82 53.04
C LYS A 990 -9.80 -4.80 54.02
N GLY A 991 -10.05 -4.42 55.27
CA GLY A 991 -9.04 -4.37 56.33
C GLY A 991 -8.11 -3.15 56.33
N LYS A 992 -8.24 -2.23 55.36
CA LYS A 992 -7.53 -0.94 55.34
C LYS A 992 -8.41 0.18 55.89
N THR A 993 -7.79 1.08 56.64
CA THR A 993 -8.43 2.27 57.23
C THR A 993 -7.85 3.53 56.59
N PHE A 994 -8.73 4.38 56.06
CA PHE A 994 -8.42 5.68 55.46
C PHE A 994 -8.95 6.81 56.32
N ALA A 995 -8.25 7.93 56.35
CA ALA A 995 -8.64 9.14 57.08
C ALA A 995 -8.56 10.32 56.11
N ARG A 996 -9.70 10.68 55.50
CA ARG A 996 -9.76 11.56 54.32
C ARG A 996 -11.01 12.41 54.29
N ARG A 997 -11.04 13.39 53.38
CA ARG A 997 -12.26 14.16 53.10
C ARG A 997 -13.10 13.46 52.05
N LEU A 998 -14.40 13.34 52.33
CA LEU A 998 -15.38 12.82 51.40
C LEU A 998 -15.71 13.86 50.34
N ALA A 999 -15.71 13.45 49.07
CA ALA A 999 -16.19 14.21 47.93
C ALA A 999 -17.31 13.42 47.24
N ARG A 1000 -18.50 14.02 47.16
CA ARG A 1000 -19.70 13.50 46.52
C ARG A 1000 -20.23 14.52 45.51
N SER A 1001 -19.96 14.30 44.23
CA SER A 1001 -20.56 15.10 43.17
C SER A 1001 -22.01 14.65 42.91
N PRO A 1002 -22.98 15.56 42.72
CA PRO A 1002 -24.34 15.20 42.34
C PRO A 1002 -24.34 14.33 41.08
N GLY A 1003 -24.86 13.10 41.15
CA GLY A 1003 -24.90 12.15 40.03
C GLY A 1003 -23.66 11.25 39.87
N SER A 1004 -22.66 11.34 40.76
CA SER A 1004 -21.48 10.45 40.71
C SER A 1004 -21.79 9.00 41.17
N ILE A 1005 -21.24 8.01 40.47
CA ILE A 1005 -21.49 6.57 40.69
C ILE A 1005 -20.50 5.98 41.72
N GLY A 1006 -20.33 6.66 42.85
CA GLY A 1006 -19.41 6.26 43.91
C GLY A 1006 -18.99 7.43 44.79
N ILE A 1007 -18.22 7.13 45.83
CA ILE A 1007 -17.68 8.13 46.74
C ILE A 1007 -16.18 8.34 46.47
N SER A 1008 -15.72 9.58 46.50
CA SER A 1008 -14.30 9.90 46.39
C SER A 1008 -13.73 10.32 47.73
N LEU A 1009 -12.55 9.80 48.08
CA LEU A 1009 -11.83 10.12 49.30
C LEU A 1009 -10.54 10.85 48.95
N SER A 1010 -10.53 12.17 49.17
CA SER A 1010 -9.40 13.04 48.89
C SER A 1010 -8.51 13.20 50.12
N ALA A 1011 -7.19 13.06 49.92
CA ALA A 1011 -6.21 13.41 50.93
C ALA A 1011 -5.93 14.92 50.83
N GLN A 1012 -6.06 15.64 51.93
CA GLN A 1012 -5.74 17.06 52.00
C GLN A 1012 -4.36 17.19 52.61
N MET A 1013 -3.30 17.35 51.81
CA MET A 1013 -1.95 17.50 52.35
C MET A 1013 -1.52 18.97 52.42
N PRO A 1014 -0.82 19.42 53.48
CA PRO A 1014 -0.28 20.78 53.58
C PRO A 1014 0.70 21.15 52.45
N ASP A 1015 1.52 20.21 51.98
CA ASP A 1015 2.34 20.36 50.76
C ASP A 1015 1.65 19.65 49.57
N PRO A 1016 1.11 20.41 48.59
CA PRO A 1016 0.40 19.83 47.45
C PRO A 1016 1.29 18.97 46.54
N ARG A 1017 2.62 19.12 46.61
CA ARG A 1017 3.57 18.33 45.79
C ARG A 1017 3.71 16.88 46.27
N ASN A 1018 3.35 16.62 47.53
CA ASN A 1018 3.40 15.28 48.14
C ASN A 1018 2.01 14.65 48.30
N SER A 1019 0.98 15.26 47.67
CA SER A 1019 -0.40 14.84 47.84
C SER A 1019 -0.65 13.40 47.40
N ARG A 1020 -1.34 12.64 48.25
CA ARG A 1020 -1.76 11.27 47.92
C ARG A 1020 -2.93 11.31 46.94
N PRO A 1021 -3.01 10.36 45.99
CA PRO A 1021 -4.08 10.35 45.00
C PRO A 1021 -5.46 10.21 45.66
N THR A 1022 -6.45 10.92 45.11
CA THR A 1022 -7.86 10.73 45.44
C THR A 1022 -8.30 9.32 45.06
N LEU A 1023 -8.94 8.62 45.99
CA LEU A 1023 -9.39 7.25 45.78
C LEU A 1023 -10.90 7.22 45.61
N THR A 1024 -11.39 6.60 44.54
CA THR A 1024 -12.83 6.45 44.30
C THR A 1024 -13.27 5.03 44.61
N PHE A 1025 -14.35 4.91 45.40
CA PHE A 1025 -14.92 3.64 45.83
C PHE A 1025 -16.39 3.56 45.45
N ASP A 1026 -16.86 2.35 45.20
CA ASP A 1026 -18.30 2.05 45.16
C ASP A 1026 -18.86 2.22 46.58
N GLU A 1027 -19.97 2.95 46.72
CA GLU A 1027 -20.63 3.24 47.99
C GLU A 1027 -21.00 1.95 48.75
N SER A 1028 -21.30 0.86 48.04
CA SER A 1028 -21.60 -0.44 48.64
C SER A 1028 -20.38 -1.13 49.26
N LYS A 1029 -19.17 -0.84 48.75
CA LYS A 1029 -17.90 -1.55 49.06
C LYS A 1029 -17.08 -0.88 50.16
N ILE A 1030 -17.53 0.25 50.69
CA ILE A 1030 -16.81 1.03 51.70
C ILE A 1030 -17.75 1.43 52.83
N ARG A 1031 -17.24 1.48 54.06
CA ARG A 1031 -17.99 1.94 55.23
C ARG A 1031 -17.40 3.26 55.71
N LEU A 1032 -18.26 4.25 55.88
CA LEU A 1032 -17.90 5.61 56.27
C LEU A 1032 -18.35 5.86 57.71
N TYR A 1033 -17.51 6.56 58.46
CA TYR A 1033 -17.80 7.01 59.82
C TYR A 1033 -17.41 8.48 59.92
N ARG A 1034 -18.30 9.33 60.43
CA ARG A 1034 -18.11 10.78 60.46
C ARG A 1034 -17.10 11.15 61.54
N ILE A 1035 -16.15 12.02 61.20
CA ILE A 1035 -15.27 12.62 62.20
C ILE A 1035 -15.97 13.87 62.76
N VAL A 1036 -16.16 13.90 64.07
CA VAL A 1036 -16.91 14.92 64.80
C VAL A 1036 -16.04 15.76 65.73
N GLY A 1037 -14.77 15.40 65.89
CA GLY A 1037 -13.80 16.18 66.63
C GLY A 1037 -12.40 15.61 66.54
N ALA A 1038 -11.45 16.27 67.19
CA ALA A 1038 -10.06 15.86 67.26
C ALA A 1038 -9.47 16.16 68.64
N VAL A 1039 -8.59 15.29 69.11
CA VAL A 1039 -7.82 15.42 70.35
C VAL A 1039 -6.34 15.50 69.98
N PHE A 1040 -5.66 16.53 70.45
CA PHE A 1040 -4.22 16.72 70.27
C PHE A 1040 -3.48 15.99 71.39
N THR A 1041 -2.82 14.89 71.05
CA THR A 1041 -2.14 14.01 71.99
C THR A 1041 -0.64 13.95 71.73
N ASN A 1042 0.14 13.54 72.74
CA ASN A 1042 1.54 13.18 72.57
C ASN A 1042 1.78 11.66 72.67
N MET A 1043 0.72 10.85 72.55
CA MET A 1043 0.86 9.40 72.60
C MET A 1043 1.78 8.90 71.48
N ALA A 1044 2.62 7.90 71.81
CA ALA A 1044 3.42 7.24 70.80
C ALA A 1044 2.49 6.55 69.77
N PRO A 1045 2.85 6.56 68.48
CA PRO A 1045 2.01 5.96 67.45
C PRO A 1045 1.78 4.47 67.75
N PRO A 1046 0.51 4.00 67.82
CA PRO A 1046 0.21 2.61 68.17
C PRO A 1046 0.77 1.62 67.13
N ALA A 1047 0.74 0.31 67.40
CA ALA A 1047 1.07 -0.70 66.39
C ALA A 1047 -0.08 -0.85 65.38
N GLY A 1048 0.20 -0.83 64.08
CA GLY A 1048 -0.82 -0.97 63.02
C GLY A 1048 -0.44 -0.31 61.70
N GLY A 1049 -1.14 -0.67 60.62
CA GLY A 1049 -0.98 -0.09 59.27
C GLY A 1049 -2.17 0.77 58.86
N GLY A 1050 -2.02 1.57 57.79
CA GLY A 1050 -3.08 2.45 57.25
C GLY A 1050 -2.91 3.93 57.60
N GLU A 1051 -3.89 4.77 57.23
CA GLU A 1051 -3.89 6.22 57.50
C GLU A 1051 -4.45 6.56 58.89
N ALA A 1052 -5.19 5.64 59.51
CA ALA A 1052 -5.60 5.76 60.91
C ALA A 1052 -5.68 4.39 61.59
N THR A 1053 -5.52 4.36 62.91
CA THR A 1053 -5.54 3.14 63.72
C THR A 1053 -6.49 3.32 64.91
N PRO A 1054 -7.42 2.38 65.17
CA PRO A 1054 -8.33 2.49 66.31
C PRO A 1054 -7.57 2.43 67.64
N ILE A 1055 -8.02 3.19 68.62
CA ILE A 1055 -7.51 3.19 70.01
C ILE A 1055 -8.68 3.15 71.00
N ASP A 1056 -8.45 2.63 72.20
CA ASP A 1056 -9.51 2.44 73.21
C ASP A 1056 -9.65 3.62 74.18
N ASP A 1057 -8.60 4.45 74.36
CA ASP A 1057 -8.61 5.59 75.29
C ASP A 1057 -7.56 6.64 74.89
N VAL A 1058 -7.76 7.88 75.34
CA VAL A 1058 -6.82 9.01 75.20
C VAL A 1058 -6.79 9.81 76.50
N ALA A 1059 -5.66 9.75 77.21
CA ALA A 1059 -5.53 10.29 78.57
C ALA A 1059 -5.85 11.78 78.68
N GLU A 1060 -5.58 12.55 77.62
CA GLU A 1060 -5.78 14.00 77.59
C GLU A 1060 -7.26 14.40 77.74
N LEU A 1061 -8.23 13.58 77.32
CA LEU A 1061 -9.65 13.89 77.49
C LEU A 1061 -10.06 13.96 78.97
N HIS A 1062 -9.47 13.12 79.83
CA HIS A 1062 -9.76 13.15 81.28
C HIS A 1062 -9.21 14.40 81.99
N THR A 1063 -8.43 15.23 81.28
CA THR A 1063 -7.83 16.45 81.82
C THR A 1063 -8.54 17.74 81.40
N VAL A 1064 -9.68 17.62 80.70
CA VAL A 1064 -10.50 18.76 80.29
C VAL A 1064 -11.10 19.44 81.51
N GLN A 1065 -10.86 20.74 81.65
CA GLN A 1065 -11.34 21.55 82.77
C GLN A 1065 -12.33 22.63 82.33
N VAL A 1066 -12.34 23.00 81.06
CA VAL A 1066 -13.22 24.05 80.49
C VAL A 1066 -13.44 23.80 79.00
N ALA A 1067 -14.55 24.29 78.46
CA ALA A 1067 -14.80 24.33 77.03
C ALA A 1067 -15.16 25.75 76.58
N TYR A 1068 -14.86 26.13 75.34
CA TYR A 1068 -15.20 27.47 74.83
C TYR A 1068 -15.64 27.44 73.37
N ARG A 1069 -16.55 28.34 73.01
CA ARG A 1069 -17.07 28.48 71.65
C ARG A 1069 -16.22 29.47 70.84
N VAL A 1070 -15.79 29.08 69.65
CA VAL A 1070 -14.97 29.92 68.75
C VAL A 1070 -15.84 31.02 68.15
N LYS A 1071 -15.44 32.30 68.33
CA LYS A 1071 -16.13 33.46 67.72
C LYS A 1071 -15.40 34.09 66.53
N GLU A 1072 -14.07 33.94 66.45
CA GLU A 1072 -13.22 34.62 65.47
C GLU A 1072 -12.61 33.67 64.43
N ASP A 1073 -12.16 34.23 63.29
CA ASP A 1073 -11.59 33.51 62.13
C ASP A 1073 -10.11 33.09 62.31
N SER A 1074 -9.50 33.41 63.44
CA SER A 1074 -8.05 33.25 63.68
C SER A 1074 -7.57 31.79 63.72
N ALA A 1075 -8.50 30.84 63.86
CA ALA A 1075 -8.24 29.39 63.94
C ALA A 1075 -8.57 28.61 62.65
N ILE A 1076 -8.97 29.27 61.56
CA ILE A 1076 -9.36 28.60 60.30
C ILE A 1076 -8.12 28.05 59.58
N PRO A 1077 -8.08 26.76 59.18
CA PRO A 1077 -9.19 25.80 59.11
C PRO A 1077 -9.23 24.75 60.24
N LEU A 1078 -8.44 24.91 61.30
CA LEU A 1078 -8.36 23.97 62.43
C LEU A 1078 -9.64 23.96 63.28
N ALA A 1079 -10.21 25.15 63.52
CA ALA A 1079 -11.52 25.33 64.14
C ALA A 1079 -12.27 26.45 63.41
N LEU A 1080 -13.55 26.24 63.11
CA LEU A 1080 -14.44 27.20 62.47
C LEU A 1080 -15.26 27.97 63.54
N PRO A 1081 -15.73 29.19 63.24
CA PRO A 1081 -16.66 29.90 64.12
C PRO A 1081 -17.87 29.02 64.50
N GLY A 1082 -18.20 28.99 65.79
CA GLY A 1082 -19.27 28.15 66.36
C GLY A 1082 -18.82 26.80 66.93
N GLN A 1083 -17.62 26.31 66.58
CA GLN A 1083 -17.07 25.05 67.11
C GLN A 1083 -16.58 25.19 68.57
N ILE A 1084 -16.44 24.07 69.28
CA ILE A 1084 -16.07 24.04 70.70
C ILE A 1084 -14.61 23.59 70.84
N ILE A 1085 -13.80 24.33 71.59
CA ILE A 1085 -12.42 23.94 71.92
C ILE A 1085 -12.35 23.49 73.38
N LEU A 1086 -11.63 22.40 73.62
CA LEU A 1086 -11.45 21.78 74.93
C LEU A 1086 -10.15 22.31 75.58
N GLY A 1087 -10.30 22.98 76.72
CA GLY A 1087 -9.20 23.54 77.49
C GLY A 1087 -8.83 22.68 78.71
N GLY A 1088 -7.53 22.45 78.90
CA GLY A 1088 -6.97 21.77 80.05
C GLY A 1088 -6.51 22.73 81.16
N ALA A 1089 -5.53 22.30 81.93
CA ALA A 1089 -4.92 23.12 83.00
C ALA A 1089 -4.26 24.41 82.45
N GLU A 1090 -4.23 25.43 83.31
CA GLU A 1090 -3.50 26.67 83.07
C GLU A 1090 -1.98 26.42 83.12
N LEU A 1091 -1.24 27.14 82.29
CA LEU A 1091 0.20 27.07 82.09
C LEU A 1091 0.83 28.35 82.64
N THR A 1092 1.85 28.17 83.46
CA THR A 1092 2.72 29.26 83.89
C THR A 1092 3.75 29.60 82.79
N PRO A 1093 4.30 30.84 82.76
CA PRO A 1093 5.34 31.25 81.80
C PRO A 1093 6.55 30.29 81.69
N GLY A 1094 6.95 29.69 82.81
CA GLY A 1094 8.06 28.72 82.88
C GLY A 1094 7.73 27.36 82.24
N GLU A 1095 6.46 26.98 82.19
CA GLU A 1095 6.01 25.70 81.61
C GLU A 1095 5.88 25.76 80.08
N LEU A 1096 5.83 26.96 79.49
CA LEU A 1096 5.71 27.15 78.04
C LEU A 1096 6.92 26.60 77.25
N ASP A 1097 8.11 26.50 77.87
CA ASP A 1097 9.28 25.90 77.21
C ASP A 1097 9.07 24.41 76.88
N GLY A 1098 8.38 23.69 77.77
CA GLY A 1098 7.99 22.29 77.54
C GLY A 1098 6.83 22.12 76.57
N TRP A 1099 6.26 23.22 76.07
CA TRP A 1099 5.10 23.26 75.18
C TRP A 1099 5.39 23.84 73.80
N VAL A 1100 6.66 24.10 73.45
CA VAL A 1100 7.04 24.55 72.11
C VAL A 1100 6.50 23.58 71.04
N GLY A 1101 5.88 24.13 69.99
CA GLY A 1101 5.21 23.40 68.92
C GLY A 1101 3.77 22.96 69.26
N ARG A 1102 3.28 23.19 70.48
CA ARG A 1102 1.94 22.78 70.93
C ARG A 1102 0.93 23.92 70.93
N LEU A 1103 -0.34 23.56 70.93
CA LEU A 1103 -1.48 24.49 70.86
C LEU A 1103 -1.86 24.98 72.26
N VAL A 1104 -2.00 26.30 72.40
CA VAL A 1104 -2.42 26.97 73.63
C VAL A 1104 -3.40 28.09 73.33
N ALA A 1105 -4.31 28.32 74.27
CA ALA A 1105 -5.13 29.53 74.31
C ALA A 1105 -4.44 30.51 75.27
N VAL A 1106 -4.10 31.71 74.80
CA VAL A 1106 -3.38 32.72 75.57
C VAL A 1106 -4.29 33.93 75.75
N THR A 1107 -4.45 34.39 76.98
CA THR A 1107 -5.20 35.61 77.30
C THR A 1107 -4.22 36.75 77.59
N LEU A 1108 -4.46 37.88 76.95
CA LEU A 1108 -3.62 39.08 76.99
C LEU A 1108 -4.18 40.13 77.96
N GLU A 1109 -3.33 41.09 78.35
CA GLU A 1109 -3.66 42.16 79.31
C GLU A 1109 -4.85 43.03 78.91
N ASP A 1110 -5.07 43.21 77.60
CA ASP A 1110 -6.19 43.95 77.02
C ASP A 1110 -7.53 43.19 77.04
N GLY A 1111 -7.54 41.97 77.60
CA GLY A 1111 -8.69 41.07 77.63
C GLY A 1111 -8.88 40.25 76.35
N ALA A 1112 -8.08 40.48 75.31
CA ALA A 1112 -8.11 39.67 74.11
C ALA A 1112 -7.55 38.27 74.37
N SER A 1113 -8.06 37.28 73.66
CA SER A 1113 -7.61 35.91 73.79
C SER A 1113 -7.28 35.32 72.43
N ILE A 1114 -6.10 34.75 72.30
CA ILE A 1114 -5.56 34.23 71.05
C ILE A 1114 -5.38 32.72 71.13
N PHE A 1115 -5.73 32.03 70.06
CA PHE A 1115 -5.45 30.61 69.90
C PHE A 1115 -4.27 30.41 68.95
N LYS A 1116 -3.13 29.93 69.48
CA LYS A 1116 -1.85 29.89 68.76
C LYS A 1116 -1.01 28.68 69.13
N ARG A 1117 0.05 28.47 68.36
CA ARG A 1117 1.09 27.48 68.65
C ARG A 1117 2.24 28.15 69.40
N VAL A 1118 2.71 27.54 70.48
CA VAL A 1118 3.85 28.08 71.25
C VAL A 1118 5.12 27.97 70.41
N GLY A 1119 5.74 29.10 70.07
CA GLY A 1119 7.06 29.13 69.42
C GLY A 1119 8.20 29.27 70.42
N SER A 1120 9.41 29.43 69.90
CA SER A 1120 10.62 29.63 70.71
C SER A 1120 10.64 31.00 71.42
N ARG A 1121 11.35 31.08 72.55
CA ARG A 1121 11.74 32.38 73.14
C ARG A 1121 12.66 33.13 72.19
N LEU A 1122 12.59 34.46 72.20
CA LEU A 1122 13.55 35.28 71.46
C LEU A 1122 14.94 35.21 72.13
N PRO A 1123 16.03 35.20 71.34
CA PRO A 1123 17.38 35.05 71.87
C PRO A 1123 17.86 36.29 72.64
N GLY A 1124 18.75 36.07 73.62
CA GLY A 1124 19.45 37.15 74.35
C GLY A 1124 18.61 37.87 75.41
N GLY A 1125 18.77 39.19 75.54
CA GLY A 1125 18.06 40.03 76.52
C GLY A 1125 16.55 40.14 76.33
N LEU A 1126 16.02 39.60 75.22
CA LEU A 1126 14.59 39.55 74.88
C LEU A 1126 13.93 38.22 75.30
N GLY A 1127 14.57 37.43 76.17
CA GLY A 1127 14.06 36.11 76.60
C GLY A 1127 12.71 36.12 77.32
N HIS A 1128 12.22 37.28 77.75
CA HIS A 1128 10.88 37.49 78.30
C HIS A 1128 9.79 37.61 77.21
N LEU A 1129 10.19 37.69 75.93
CA LEU A 1129 9.30 37.70 74.78
C LEU A 1129 9.28 36.33 74.11
N ARG A 1130 8.08 35.87 73.75
CA ARG A 1130 7.88 34.61 73.01
C ARG A 1130 7.09 34.84 71.75
N GLN A 1131 7.53 34.19 70.67
CA GLN A 1131 6.75 34.14 69.44
C GLN A 1131 5.66 33.07 69.55
N PHE A 1132 4.42 33.45 69.34
CA PHE A 1132 3.28 32.55 69.16
C PHE A 1132 2.98 32.44 67.67
N GLU A 1133 3.13 31.23 67.15
CA GLU A 1133 2.99 30.94 65.73
C GLU A 1133 1.52 30.78 65.33
N THR A 1134 1.22 31.15 64.08
CA THR A 1134 -0.10 30.91 63.50
C THR A 1134 -0.40 29.41 63.33
N ILE A 1135 -1.67 29.06 63.50
CA ILE A 1135 -2.21 27.69 63.44
C ILE A 1135 -3.06 27.45 62.19
N GLY A 1136 -3.27 28.48 61.37
CA GLY A 1136 -4.15 28.47 60.21
C GLY A 1136 -3.62 29.32 59.05
N GLY A 1137 -4.20 29.16 57.86
CA GLY A 1137 -3.74 29.83 56.64
C GLY A 1137 -4.05 31.33 56.59
N LEU A 1138 -4.96 31.81 57.43
CA LEU A 1138 -5.41 33.21 57.50
C LEU A 1138 -4.89 33.97 58.73
N GLY A 1139 -4.22 33.31 59.67
CA GLY A 1139 -3.72 33.94 60.91
C GLY A 1139 -2.26 34.42 60.79
N ALA A 1140 -1.93 35.53 61.46
CA ALA A 1140 -0.54 36.00 61.63
C ALA A 1140 0.10 35.45 62.92
N SER A 1141 1.42 35.26 62.92
CA SER A 1141 2.19 35.01 64.14
C SER A 1141 2.35 36.30 64.95
N MET A 1142 2.41 36.21 66.28
CA MET A 1142 2.50 37.38 67.16
C MET A 1142 3.54 37.16 68.25
N VAL A 1143 4.25 38.21 68.63
CA VAL A 1143 5.18 38.19 69.77
C VAL A 1143 4.45 38.71 71.00
N VAL A 1144 4.55 38.00 72.12
CA VAL A 1144 3.86 38.31 73.38
C VAL A 1144 4.88 38.26 74.51
N ALA A 1145 4.81 39.22 75.42
CA ALA A 1145 5.61 39.22 76.64
C ALA A 1145 5.03 38.20 77.64
N THR A 1146 5.85 37.26 78.12
CA THR A 1146 5.40 36.24 79.09
C THR A 1146 5.56 36.68 80.54
N GLU A 1147 6.34 37.74 80.79
CA GLU A 1147 6.58 38.32 82.11
C GLU A 1147 6.71 39.85 81.99
N ALA A 1148 6.27 40.59 83.00
CA ALA A 1148 6.34 42.06 83.00
C ALA A 1148 7.77 42.54 83.33
N VAL A 1149 8.42 43.22 82.38
CA VAL A 1149 9.75 43.82 82.57
C VAL A 1149 9.62 45.34 82.44
N GLY A 1150 10.05 46.08 83.45
CA GLY A 1150 9.86 47.53 83.53
C GLY A 1150 10.80 48.33 82.63
N SER A 1151 10.57 48.33 81.31
CA SER A 1151 10.95 49.40 80.36
C SER A 1151 10.72 48.98 78.89
N GLY A 1152 9.82 49.66 78.17
CA GLY A 1152 9.88 49.82 76.70
C GLY A 1152 8.88 49.03 75.82
N ASP A 1153 7.84 49.75 75.37
CA ASP A 1153 7.05 49.73 74.13
C ASP A 1153 6.28 48.47 73.61
N ASP A 1154 4.95 48.69 73.46
CA ASP A 1154 3.98 48.19 72.45
C ASP A 1154 3.76 46.68 72.24
N VAL A 1155 4.28 45.80 73.10
CA VAL A 1155 4.05 44.34 73.01
C VAL A 1155 3.00 43.85 74.03
N PRO A 1156 1.97 43.09 73.63
CA PRO A 1156 0.96 42.58 74.55
C PRO A 1156 1.56 41.68 75.64
N LEU A 1157 1.13 41.86 76.89
CA LEU A 1157 1.51 41.02 78.02
C LEU A 1157 0.53 39.85 78.17
N MET A 1158 1.06 38.64 78.36
CA MET A 1158 0.27 37.45 78.68
C MET A 1158 -0.17 37.49 80.15
N ILE A 1159 -1.48 37.41 80.39
CA ILE A 1159 -2.03 37.20 81.73
C ILE A 1159 -2.03 35.71 82.08
N SER A 1160 -2.50 34.87 81.15
CA SER A 1160 -2.59 33.43 81.34
C SER A 1160 -2.46 32.69 80.02
N ALA A 1161 -2.00 31.44 80.08
CA ALA A 1161 -2.04 30.51 78.95
C ALA A 1161 -2.69 29.22 79.41
N ARG A 1162 -3.46 28.56 78.56
CA ARG A 1162 -4.14 27.30 78.89
C ARG A 1162 -3.88 26.27 77.82
N ARG A 1163 -3.70 25.03 78.25
CA ARG A 1163 -3.48 23.88 77.36
C ARG A 1163 -4.72 23.66 76.50
N VAL A 1164 -4.55 23.46 75.19
CA VAL A 1164 -5.64 23.05 74.31
C VAL A 1164 -5.55 21.55 74.06
N ILE A 1165 -6.60 20.83 74.47
CA ILE A 1165 -6.69 19.37 74.45
C ILE A 1165 -7.28 18.89 73.11
N GLY A 1166 -8.23 19.62 72.54
CA GLY A 1166 -8.91 19.18 71.32
C GLY A 1166 -9.97 20.17 70.83
N VAL A 1167 -10.56 19.87 69.67
CA VAL A 1167 -11.64 20.65 69.06
C VAL A 1167 -12.79 19.71 68.72
N LEU A 1168 -14.01 20.10 69.06
CA LEU A 1168 -15.25 19.44 68.65
C LEU A 1168 -15.85 20.20 67.47
N TYR A 1169 -16.00 19.53 66.34
CA TYR A 1169 -16.44 20.14 65.09
C TYR A 1169 -17.96 20.25 64.96
N ASP A 1170 -18.68 19.49 65.77
CA ASP A 1170 -20.14 19.49 65.85
C ASP A 1170 -20.56 19.64 67.33
N SER A 1171 -21.54 20.49 67.60
CA SER A 1171 -22.01 20.79 68.97
C SER A 1171 -23.08 19.83 69.48
N GLY A 1172 -23.51 18.87 68.65
CA GLY A 1172 -24.68 18.03 68.92
C GLY A 1172 -25.92 18.61 68.25
#